data_AF-A0A8I2ZFM3-F1
#
_entry.id   AF-A0A8I2ZFM3-F1
#
_cell.length_a   1.000
_cell.length_b   1.000
_cell.length_c   1.000
_cell.angle_alpha   90.00
_cell.angle_beta   90.00
_cell.angle_gamma   90.00
#
_symmetry.space_group_name_H-M   'P 1'
#
loop_
_entity.id
_entity.type
_entity.pdbx_description
1 polymer ?
#
loop_
_entity_poly.entity_id
_entity_poly.type
_entity_poly.pdbx_seq_one_letter_code
_entity_poly.pdbx_strand_id
1 'polypeptide(L)'
;MAHANTMHRPGGSLGDKHMHGPALAKTYIEIKPPHISASPSNPPDNDTTGIMAPSTKRSRPEIVPNPSTERAQPVTAPLPPLSSKTVPSSKAAPAPSGAPKRLIITCDGTWMDSLGEKGGDPQSNVTRISRVLRRTCQNGMHQIIAYNPGVGSGNALDRVTGGMLGVGLEQAIREVYNFICTNYVDGDEIVLVGFSRGAFTARSVADMVASIGLLTPAGLDYFFAIFDDYEHMGSSKRAQEDFLCDDLPPYAGQLGEDKLRWEAHRKDIYRRWLKTLGYTRDTHADGRTLITIKALGVWDTVGTLGVPPVPIIDTWKFTNTEVSDRVENAFQALALDEPRFAFRPALWERVRENRTNLKQVWFPGNHGGVGGGWHDQQIATISLAWMCDQLSTVGIEFSLPRMTEVFLEGLRYNAAHPFPVVGTTSPLPAWASFLWQQQPKLLPWGSPDICRATHIVRDETEHDDATCKHPRARPEQYWQTARSWALGQIRAPTSRLQMMAGETVRNPGLFMRADCDTNKDTDQPLLNTNERIHSSVRVRLACEGLGLDDGETWRCRSLSGGSRSGRQIWRLAHGSAFRPAAVDALRMFRPREVELGYPAEYLYPVDERDGQWQWVFDQEGDITGAGHERVPQALVLPEEPMIGYWEKYLLALTSGYPDVWRYAEKHPPFAYN
;
A
#
# COMPACT_ATOMS: atom_id res chain seq x y z
N MET A 1 58.25 13.40 -20.68
CA MET A 1 58.90 14.72 -20.87
C MET A 1 58.83 15.45 -19.54
N ALA A 2 59.85 16.24 -19.19
CA ALA A 2 59.85 17.00 -17.94
C ALA A 2 59.41 18.44 -18.19
N HIS A 3 58.76 19.05 -17.20
CA HIS A 3 59.14 20.39 -16.73
C HIS A 3 58.66 20.56 -15.28
N ALA A 4 59.62 20.81 -14.39
CA ALA A 4 59.35 21.34 -13.06
C ALA A 4 59.57 22.84 -13.08
N ASN A 5 58.97 23.57 -12.13
CA ASN A 5 59.59 24.78 -11.59
C ASN A 5 59.11 25.06 -10.17
N THR A 6 60.08 25.12 -9.26
CA THR A 6 60.05 25.88 -8.00
C THR A 6 60.00 27.40 -8.31
N MET A 7 59.83 28.34 -7.38
CA MET A 7 60.00 28.37 -5.92
C MET A 7 59.27 29.60 -5.35
N HIS A 8 58.83 29.58 -4.07
CA HIS A 8 59.17 30.61 -3.05
C HIS A 8 58.34 30.51 -1.74
N ARG A 9 59.03 30.71 -0.61
CA ARG A 9 58.52 31.34 0.64
C ARG A 9 59.19 32.74 0.72
N PRO A 10 58.63 33.73 1.45
CA PRO A 10 58.51 33.78 2.92
C PRO A 10 57.05 33.61 3.40
N GLY A 11 56.70 33.59 4.70
CA GLY A 11 57.50 33.77 5.91
C GLY A 11 56.91 34.88 6.80
N GLY A 12 56.16 34.49 7.85
CA GLY A 12 55.53 35.41 8.80
C GLY A 12 54.68 34.65 9.83
N SER A 13 54.87 34.97 11.10
CA SER A 13 54.17 34.35 12.25
C SER A 13 53.31 35.37 12.97
N LEU A 14 52.14 34.97 13.49
CA LEU A 14 51.52 35.51 14.72
C LEU A 14 50.18 34.83 15.04
N GLY A 15 49.88 34.66 16.34
CA GLY A 15 48.50 34.63 16.84
C GLY A 15 47.92 33.28 17.28
N ASP A 16 48.30 32.80 18.46
CA ASP A 16 47.44 31.89 19.23
C ASP A 16 46.10 32.54 19.55
N LYS A 17 44.99 31.84 19.27
CA LYS A 17 43.70 32.06 19.93
C LYS A 17 42.95 30.74 20.13
N HIS A 18 43.07 30.17 21.32
CA HIS A 18 42.02 29.29 21.84
C HIS A 18 40.69 30.09 21.90
N MET A 19 39.59 29.44 21.51
CA MET A 19 38.26 29.79 22.00
C MET A 19 37.57 28.53 22.51
N HIS A 20 36.98 28.62 23.70
CA HIS A 20 36.24 27.53 24.31
C HIS A 20 34.88 27.39 23.63
N GLY A 21 34.53 26.16 23.21
CA GLY A 21 33.12 25.79 23.08
C GLY A 21 32.49 25.64 24.47
N PRO A 22 31.24 26.09 24.69
CA PRO A 22 30.61 26.01 26.01
C PRO A 22 30.21 24.57 26.34
N ALA A 23 30.64 24.07 27.50
CA ALA A 23 30.09 22.85 28.07
C ALA A 23 28.68 23.15 28.63
N LEU A 24 27.66 22.44 28.13
CA LEU A 24 26.35 22.39 28.77
C LEU A 24 26.32 21.24 29.78
N ALA A 25 25.74 21.50 30.95
CA ALA A 25 25.94 20.66 32.14
C ALA A 25 25.08 19.38 32.15
N LYS A 26 25.65 18.29 32.66
CA LYS A 26 24.91 17.06 33.00
C LYS A 26 24.06 17.31 34.26
N THR A 27 22.78 17.65 34.09
CA THR A 27 21.83 17.75 35.21
C THR A 27 21.33 16.35 35.58
N TYR A 28 22.06 15.66 36.44
CA TYR A 28 21.55 14.46 37.11
C TYR A 28 20.36 14.83 38.01
N ILE A 29 19.22 14.17 37.81
CA ILE A 29 18.09 14.21 38.75
C ILE A 29 18.10 12.91 39.56
N GLU A 30 18.58 12.98 40.81
CA GLU A 30 18.43 11.88 41.75
C GLU A 30 16.95 11.64 42.06
N ILE A 31 16.48 10.41 41.87
CA ILE A 31 15.10 10.04 42.19
C ILE A 31 15.00 9.65 43.68
N LYS A 32 14.11 10.31 44.42
CA LYS A 32 13.60 9.86 45.72
C LYS A 32 12.07 9.91 45.76
N PRO A 33 11.40 8.85 46.25
CA PRO A 33 9.94 8.80 46.30
C PRO A 33 9.38 9.61 47.49
N PRO A 34 8.30 10.39 47.31
CA PRO A 34 7.55 10.98 48.42
C PRO A 34 6.56 9.99 49.06
N HIS A 35 6.26 10.20 50.34
CA HIS A 35 5.36 9.33 51.13
C HIS A 35 3.87 9.65 50.95
N ILE A 36 3.03 8.67 51.26
CA ILE A 36 1.56 8.75 51.30
C ILE A 36 1.07 9.52 52.54
N SER A 37 0.09 10.40 52.36
CA SER A 37 -0.86 10.81 53.41
C SER A 37 -2.25 11.08 52.80
N ALA A 38 -3.30 11.14 53.62
CA ALA A 38 -4.69 10.97 53.19
C ALA A 38 -5.55 12.26 53.21
N SER A 39 -6.77 12.10 52.65
CA SER A 39 -7.95 12.99 52.56
C SER A 39 -8.42 13.59 53.93
N PRO A 40 -9.44 14.51 54.03
CA PRO A 40 -10.57 14.71 53.09
C PRO A 40 -11.24 16.12 52.96
N SER A 41 -12.37 16.13 52.23
CA SER A 41 -13.61 16.94 52.39
C SER A 41 -13.92 18.16 51.48
N ASN A 42 -15.15 18.14 50.94
CA ASN A 42 -15.98 19.24 50.39
C ASN A 42 -16.93 19.77 51.52
N PRO A 43 -17.83 20.79 51.39
CA PRO A 43 -18.33 21.58 50.23
C PRO A 43 -18.17 23.12 50.49
N PRO A 44 -18.98 24.13 50.02
CA PRO A 44 -20.18 24.18 49.17
C PRO A 44 -20.20 25.31 48.08
N ASP A 45 -21.41 25.67 47.62
CA ASP A 45 -21.77 26.60 46.53
C ASP A 45 -21.77 28.11 46.92
N ASN A 46 -21.74 29.02 45.93
CA ASN A 46 -22.94 29.79 45.47
C ASN A 46 -22.68 30.75 44.26
N ASP A 47 -23.74 31.10 43.50
CA ASP A 47 -24.11 32.36 42.77
C ASP A 47 -23.03 33.39 42.26
N THR A 48 -23.21 34.22 41.19
CA THR A 48 -24.36 34.59 40.31
C THR A 48 -23.93 35.27 38.97
N THR A 49 -24.87 35.35 37.99
CA THR A 49 -24.94 36.31 36.82
C THR A 49 -23.84 36.31 35.73
N GLY A 50 -24.11 36.60 34.44
CA GLY A 50 -25.38 36.74 33.72
C GLY A 50 -25.30 37.41 32.32
N ILE A 51 -26.47 37.58 31.68
CA ILE A 51 -26.82 38.56 30.60
C ILE A 51 -26.60 38.21 29.09
N MET A 52 -27.73 38.27 28.36
CA MET A 52 -28.01 38.50 26.91
C MET A 52 -27.68 37.48 25.80
N ALA A 53 -28.77 37.13 25.08
CA ALA A 53 -28.82 36.89 23.64
C ALA A 53 -29.55 38.07 22.94
N PRO A 54 -29.70 38.07 21.61
CA PRO A 54 -31.06 38.25 21.08
C PRO A 54 -31.42 37.33 19.89
N SER A 55 -32.72 37.19 19.64
CA SER A 55 -33.32 36.37 18.56
C SER A 55 -33.89 37.20 17.41
N THR A 56 -34.23 36.57 16.27
CA THR A 56 -35.41 36.95 15.46
C THR A 56 -36.08 35.72 14.81
N LYS A 57 -37.33 35.89 14.33
CA LYS A 57 -38.22 34.83 13.78
C LYS A 57 -38.74 35.22 12.39
N ARG A 58 -39.17 34.25 11.55
CA ARG A 58 -40.36 34.35 10.66
C ARG A 58 -40.83 32.97 10.14
N SER A 59 -41.88 32.91 9.31
CA SER A 59 -42.93 31.85 9.40
C SER A 59 -43.57 31.37 8.07
N ARG A 60 -44.26 30.21 8.17
CA ARG A 60 -45.16 29.44 7.25
C ARG A 60 -46.14 30.26 6.36
N PRO A 61 -46.67 29.70 5.23
CA PRO A 61 -47.90 28.84 5.25
C PRO A 61 -47.99 27.69 4.19
N GLU A 62 -49.15 27.01 4.12
CA GLU A 62 -49.54 25.87 3.23
C GLU A 62 -50.84 26.18 2.42
N ILE A 63 -51.17 25.41 1.35
CA ILE A 63 -52.54 25.05 0.82
C ILE A 63 -52.45 24.21 -0.52
N VAL A 64 -53.50 23.46 -0.90
CA VAL A 64 -53.61 22.28 -1.84
C VAL A 64 -55.09 22.14 -2.34
N PRO A 65 -55.60 21.40 -3.41
CA PRO A 65 -55.07 20.35 -4.36
C PRO A 65 -55.44 20.43 -5.90
N ASN A 66 -54.99 19.41 -6.70
CA ASN A 66 -55.67 18.70 -7.85
C ASN A 66 -55.95 19.38 -9.24
N PRO A 67 -56.27 18.62 -10.35
CA PRO A 67 -56.17 17.16 -10.61
C PRO A 67 -55.60 16.69 -12.01
N SER A 68 -55.36 15.37 -12.14
CA SER A 68 -55.52 14.47 -13.32
C SER A 68 -54.79 14.68 -14.68
N THR A 69 -53.96 13.69 -15.06
CA THR A 69 -54.07 12.93 -16.34
C THR A 69 -53.24 11.62 -16.31
N GLU A 70 -53.61 10.60 -17.09
CA GLU A 70 -53.02 9.25 -17.03
C GLU A 70 -51.95 8.98 -18.10
N ARG A 71 -50.91 8.22 -17.76
CA ARG A 71 -50.27 7.23 -18.67
C ARG A 71 -49.51 6.15 -17.88
N ALA A 72 -49.38 4.97 -18.47
CA ALA A 72 -49.03 3.73 -17.76
C ALA A 72 -47.55 3.60 -17.34
N GLN A 73 -47.32 2.89 -16.24
CA GLN A 73 -46.00 2.52 -15.72
C GLN A 73 -45.56 1.12 -16.17
N PRO A 74 -44.26 0.84 -16.34
CA PRO A 74 -43.70 -0.50 -16.17
C PRO A 74 -43.60 -0.84 -14.67
N VAL A 75 -43.71 -2.13 -14.32
CA VAL A 75 -43.83 -2.56 -12.92
C VAL A 75 -42.47 -2.63 -12.22
N THR A 76 -42.27 -1.79 -11.20
CA THR A 76 -41.23 -1.94 -10.18
C THR A 76 -41.86 -2.24 -8.82
N ALA A 77 -41.52 -3.38 -8.20
CA ALA A 77 -42.04 -3.76 -6.90
C ALA A 77 -41.18 -3.18 -5.75
N PRO A 78 -41.75 -2.38 -4.82
CA PRO A 78 -41.01 -1.91 -3.65
C PRO A 78 -40.92 -2.99 -2.55
N LEU A 79 -39.81 -3.01 -1.83
CA LEU A 79 -39.61 -3.89 -0.66
C LEU A 79 -40.55 -3.50 0.50
N PRO A 80 -41.10 -4.47 1.25
CA PRO A 80 -41.99 -4.19 2.38
C PRO A 80 -41.21 -3.71 3.63
N PRO A 81 -41.79 -2.82 4.46
CA PRO A 81 -41.16 -2.39 5.70
C PRO A 81 -41.16 -3.50 6.75
N LEU A 82 -40.04 -3.70 7.46
CA LEU A 82 -39.96 -4.68 8.55
C LEU A 82 -40.82 -4.24 9.75
N SER A 83 -41.78 -5.08 10.12
CA SER A 83 -42.57 -4.92 11.34
C SER A 83 -41.76 -5.35 12.57
N SER A 84 -41.55 -4.43 13.51
CA SER A 84 -40.87 -4.68 14.79
C SER A 84 -41.75 -5.47 15.76
N LYS A 85 -41.65 -6.80 15.72
CA LYS A 85 -42.21 -7.67 16.78
C LYS A 85 -41.19 -7.87 17.89
N THR A 86 -41.48 -7.34 19.08
CA THR A 86 -40.68 -7.50 20.29
C THR A 86 -40.74 -8.94 20.81
N VAL A 87 -39.57 -9.54 21.02
CA VAL A 87 -39.41 -10.83 21.71
C VAL A 87 -39.02 -10.56 23.16
N PRO A 88 -39.53 -11.31 24.17
CA PRO A 88 -39.26 -11.01 25.58
C PRO A 88 -37.78 -11.15 25.96
N SER A 89 -37.26 -10.20 26.73
CA SER A 89 -35.89 -10.22 27.25
C SER A 89 -35.75 -11.25 28.38
N SER A 90 -35.08 -12.38 28.10
CA SER A 90 -34.46 -13.20 29.14
C SER A 90 -33.17 -12.51 29.60
N LYS A 91 -33.04 -12.19 30.90
CA LYS A 91 -31.83 -11.57 31.45
C LYS A 91 -30.62 -12.49 31.27
N ALA A 92 -29.77 -12.16 30.30
CA ALA A 92 -28.45 -12.79 30.17
C ALA A 92 -27.57 -12.44 31.39
N ALA A 93 -26.74 -13.39 31.82
CA ALA A 93 -25.68 -13.12 32.79
C ALA A 93 -24.66 -12.14 32.18
N PRO A 94 -23.97 -11.31 33.00
CA PRO A 94 -22.92 -10.43 32.50
C PRO A 94 -21.80 -11.25 31.86
N ALA A 95 -21.39 -10.85 30.65
CA ALA A 95 -20.26 -11.48 29.96
C ALA A 95 -18.94 -11.23 30.72
N PRO A 96 -17.96 -12.14 30.64
CA PRO A 96 -16.62 -11.88 31.17
C PRO A 96 -15.95 -10.68 30.49
N SER A 97 -14.96 -10.11 31.16
CA SER A 97 -14.30 -8.86 30.77
C SER A 97 -13.59 -8.95 29.42
N GLY A 98 -14.15 -8.29 28.39
CA GLY A 98 -13.51 -8.04 27.11
C GLY A 98 -13.46 -9.24 26.16
N ALA A 99 -14.35 -9.26 25.17
CA ALA A 99 -14.11 -10.06 23.98
C ALA A 99 -12.92 -9.46 23.19
N PRO A 100 -12.03 -10.28 22.60
CA PRO A 100 -10.86 -9.79 21.88
C PRO A 100 -11.28 -8.90 20.69
N LYS A 101 -10.53 -7.83 20.47
CA LYS A 101 -10.76 -6.86 19.39
C LYS A 101 -9.59 -6.88 18.40
N ARG A 102 -9.84 -6.35 17.21
CA ARG A 102 -8.80 -6.17 16.18
C ARG A 102 -8.46 -4.69 16.04
N LEU A 103 -7.19 -4.36 16.18
CA LEU A 103 -6.65 -3.03 15.90
C LEU A 103 -6.18 -3.02 14.44
N ILE A 104 -6.87 -2.30 13.56
CA ILE A 104 -6.49 -2.13 12.16
C ILE A 104 -5.98 -0.70 11.97
N ILE A 105 -4.69 -0.52 11.69
CA ILE A 105 -4.11 0.80 11.43
C ILE A 105 -3.76 0.92 9.94
N THR A 106 -4.24 1.99 9.31
CA THR A 106 -4.10 2.27 7.87
C THR A 106 -3.30 3.55 7.66
N CYS A 107 -2.08 3.46 7.11
CA CYS A 107 -1.10 4.54 6.99
C CYS A 107 -0.91 4.97 5.51
N ASP A 108 -1.27 6.21 5.15
CA ASP A 108 -1.33 6.64 3.75
C ASP A 108 0.02 7.20 3.20
N GLY A 109 0.10 7.37 1.88
CA GLY A 109 1.27 7.96 1.20
C GLY A 109 1.29 9.49 1.26
N THR A 110 2.48 10.09 1.31
CA THR A 110 2.63 11.56 1.25
C THR A 110 1.93 12.16 0.02
N TRP A 111 1.31 13.34 0.21
CA TRP A 111 0.41 14.06 -0.70
C TRP A 111 -0.99 13.45 -0.85
N MET A 112 -1.22 12.21 -0.40
CA MET A 112 -2.57 11.63 -0.32
C MET A 112 -3.25 12.07 0.98
N ASP A 113 -3.81 13.29 0.98
CA ASP A 113 -4.63 13.78 2.08
C ASP A 113 -6.12 13.68 1.78
N SER A 114 -6.72 12.55 2.17
CA SER A 114 -8.16 12.33 2.08
C SER A 114 -8.99 12.98 3.19
N LEU A 115 -8.35 13.80 4.04
CA LEU A 115 -8.97 14.67 5.05
C LEU A 115 -8.91 16.16 4.66
N GLY A 116 -8.25 16.49 3.54
CA GLY A 116 -7.84 17.84 3.17
C GLY A 116 -8.97 18.81 2.77
N GLU A 117 -8.66 20.11 2.87
CA GLU A 117 -9.60 21.25 2.83
C GLU A 117 -10.49 21.39 1.55
N LYS A 118 -10.26 20.58 0.52
CA LYS A 118 -10.98 20.64 -0.76
C LYS A 118 -11.36 19.24 -1.23
N GLY A 119 -12.55 18.80 -0.85
CA GLY A 119 -13.10 17.53 -1.33
C GLY A 119 -13.17 17.49 -2.86
N GLY A 120 -12.48 16.51 -3.46
CA GLY A 120 -12.35 16.36 -4.91
C GLY A 120 -11.13 15.55 -5.34
N ASP A 121 -10.06 15.55 -4.55
CA ASP A 121 -8.85 14.77 -4.85
C ASP A 121 -9.12 13.24 -4.79
N PRO A 122 -8.59 12.45 -5.75
CA PRO A 122 -8.84 11.02 -5.82
C PRO A 122 -8.16 10.25 -4.68
N GLN A 123 -8.89 9.28 -4.11
CA GLN A 123 -8.49 8.55 -2.91
C GLN A 123 -7.41 7.49 -3.20
N SER A 124 -6.49 7.25 -2.25
CA SER A 124 -5.59 6.08 -2.31
C SER A 124 -6.32 4.79 -1.93
N ASN A 125 -5.69 3.64 -2.16
CA ASN A 125 -6.19 2.35 -1.66
C ASN A 125 -6.19 2.24 -0.12
N VAL A 126 -5.33 2.97 0.59
CA VAL A 126 -5.34 3.01 2.06
C VAL A 126 -6.54 3.80 2.58
N THR A 127 -6.82 4.93 1.97
CA THR A 127 -8.05 5.69 2.21
C THR A 127 -9.28 4.86 1.86
N ARG A 128 -9.30 4.16 0.71
CA ARG A 128 -10.44 3.32 0.29
C ARG A 128 -10.66 2.16 1.26
N ILE A 129 -9.60 1.42 1.63
CA ILE A 129 -9.73 0.25 2.51
C ILE A 129 -10.19 0.64 3.94
N SER A 130 -9.72 1.77 4.50
CA SER A 130 -10.17 2.24 5.82
C SER A 130 -11.66 2.62 5.88
N ARG A 131 -12.25 2.96 4.72
CA ARG A 131 -13.66 3.37 4.57
C ARG A 131 -14.60 2.18 4.27
N VAL A 132 -14.10 1.10 3.69
CA VAL A 132 -14.88 -0.13 3.40
C VAL A 132 -14.79 -1.21 4.49
N LEU A 133 -13.84 -1.12 5.44
CA LEU A 133 -13.75 -2.04 6.58
C LEU A 133 -15.01 -2.02 7.47
N ARG A 134 -15.49 -3.22 7.85
CA ARG A 134 -16.66 -3.39 8.72
C ARG A 134 -16.30 -3.09 10.19
N ARG A 135 -17.16 -2.41 10.96
CA ARG A 135 -16.84 -2.02 12.35
C ARG A 135 -16.95 -3.16 13.39
N THR A 136 -17.77 -4.17 13.09
CA THR A 136 -17.90 -5.39 13.91
C THR A 136 -18.12 -6.58 12.98
N CYS A 137 -17.31 -7.63 13.12
CA CYS A 137 -17.39 -8.89 12.39
C CYS A 137 -18.65 -9.71 12.77
N GLN A 138 -18.99 -10.73 11.97
CA GLN A 138 -20.14 -11.62 12.20
C GLN A 138 -20.05 -12.39 13.51
N ASN A 139 -18.84 -12.75 13.93
CA ASN A 139 -18.57 -13.39 15.23
C ASN A 139 -18.58 -12.41 16.42
N GLY A 140 -18.99 -11.15 16.22
CA GLY A 140 -19.04 -10.12 17.26
C GLY A 140 -17.70 -9.42 17.56
N MET A 141 -16.59 -9.82 16.93
CA MET A 141 -15.29 -9.17 17.11
C MET A 141 -15.32 -7.73 16.55
N HIS A 142 -14.96 -6.74 17.37
CA HIS A 142 -14.84 -5.36 16.91
C HIS A 142 -13.56 -5.14 16.10
N GLN A 143 -13.67 -4.41 14.98
CA GLN A 143 -12.52 -3.92 14.22
C GLN A 143 -12.38 -2.42 14.47
N ILE A 144 -11.45 -2.06 15.35
CA ILE A 144 -11.09 -0.68 15.68
C ILE A 144 -10.14 -0.19 14.57
N ILE A 145 -10.60 0.79 13.79
CA ILE A 145 -9.89 1.25 12.59
C ILE A 145 -9.33 2.64 12.85
N ALA A 146 -8.00 2.77 12.82
CA ALA A 146 -7.29 4.03 12.89
C ALA A 146 -6.69 4.37 11.52
N TYR A 147 -6.83 5.63 11.09
CA TYR A 147 -6.26 6.13 9.85
C TYR A 147 -5.19 7.18 10.17
N ASN A 148 -3.98 6.96 9.70
CA ASN A 148 -2.86 7.90 9.81
C ASN A 148 -2.63 8.54 8.43
N PRO A 149 -2.85 9.86 8.26
CA PRO A 149 -2.70 10.54 6.98
C PRO A 149 -1.22 10.56 6.57
N GLY A 150 -0.97 10.56 5.26
CA GLY A 150 0.40 10.58 4.74
C GLY A 150 1.15 11.86 5.10
N VAL A 151 2.39 11.69 5.59
CA VAL A 151 3.32 12.78 5.96
C VAL A 151 3.29 13.90 4.93
N GLY A 152 3.09 15.16 5.35
CA GLY A 152 2.99 16.31 4.45
C GLY A 152 1.57 16.74 4.06
N SER A 153 0.54 16.26 4.79
CA SER A 153 -0.84 16.78 4.75
C SER A 153 -1.04 18.12 5.49
N GLY A 154 -0.01 18.62 6.18
CA GLY A 154 -0.06 19.88 6.94
C GLY A 154 -0.23 21.14 6.08
N ASN A 155 -0.27 22.28 6.77
CA ASN A 155 -0.46 23.62 6.19
C ASN A 155 0.43 23.87 4.96
N ALA A 156 -0.04 24.72 4.04
CA ALA A 156 0.55 24.92 2.71
C ALA A 156 2.06 25.27 2.66
N LEU A 157 2.66 25.69 3.78
CA LEU A 157 4.11 25.88 3.90
C LEU A 157 4.87 24.53 3.97
N ASP A 158 4.40 23.59 4.79
CA ASP A 158 5.02 22.27 5.01
C ASP A 158 4.96 21.38 3.77
N ARG A 159 3.97 21.60 2.89
CA ARG A 159 3.89 20.94 1.58
C ARG A 159 5.14 21.21 0.72
N VAL A 160 5.72 22.41 0.79
CA VAL A 160 6.89 22.79 -0.04
C VAL A 160 8.22 22.42 0.64
N THR A 161 8.30 22.51 1.97
CA THR A 161 9.54 22.23 2.73
C THR A 161 9.63 20.80 3.25
N GLY A 162 8.61 20.29 3.94
CA GLY A 162 8.61 18.97 4.58
C GLY A 162 8.46 17.80 3.60
N GLY A 163 7.63 17.97 2.56
CA GLY A 163 7.29 16.91 1.59
C GLY A 163 8.48 16.27 0.85
N MET A 164 9.65 16.90 0.89
CA MET A 164 10.89 16.48 0.23
C MET A 164 12.11 16.37 1.19
N LEU A 165 11.94 16.39 2.52
CA LEU A 165 13.07 16.35 3.48
C LEU A 165 12.96 15.26 4.56
N GLY A 166 11.97 14.37 4.49
CA GLY A 166 11.78 13.24 5.43
C GLY A 166 11.06 13.61 6.74
N VAL A 167 11.05 14.89 7.10
CA VAL A 167 10.37 15.46 8.27
C VAL A 167 8.94 14.92 8.41
N GLY A 168 8.64 14.31 9.57
CA GLY A 168 7.32 13.78 9.93
C GLY A 168 7.14 12.26 9.79
N LEU A 169 8.07 11.53 9.15
CA LEU A 169 8.00 10.07 9.08
C LEU A 169 8.16 9.42 10.48
N GLU A 170 9.12 9.90 11.26
CA GLU A 170 9.29 9.57 12.68
C GLU A 170 8.03 9.81 13.51
N GLN A 171 7.29 10.89 13.21
CA GLN A 171 6.06 11.23 13.93
C GLN A 171 4.96 10.20 13.60
N ALA A 172 4.74 9.89 12.32
CA ALA A 172 3.78 8.86 11.92
C ALA A 172 4.08 7.49 12.54
N ILE A 173 5.36 7.08 12.61
CA ILE A 173 5.76 5.83 13.25
C ILE A 173 5.49 5.88 14.76
N ARG A 174 5.86 6.98 15.44
CA ARG A 174 5.60 7.16 16.88
C ARG A 174 4.10 7.16 17.22
N GLU A 175 3.29 7.89 16.46
CA GLU A 175 1.84 7.96 16.64
C GLU A 175 1.18 6.58 16.53
N VAL A 176 1.52 5.82 15.48
CA VAL A 176 0.95 4.49 15.22
C VAL A 176 1.42 3.47 16.27
N TYR A 177 2.70 3.46 16.62
CA TYR A 177 3.23 2.56 17.65
C TYR A 177 2.65 2.87 19.05
N ASN A 178 2.53 4.17 19.40
CA ASN A 178 1.89 4.60 20.65
C ASN A 178 0.40 4.21 20.69
N PHE A 179 -0.34 4.36 19.58
CA PHE A 179 -1.73 3.91 19.49
C PHE A 179 -1.86 2.41 19.80
N ILE A 180 -0.97 1.57 19.27
CA ILE A 180 -0.97 0.13 19.56
C ILE A 180 -0.66 -0.13 21.04
N CYS A 181 0.43 0.44 21.57
CA CYS A 181 0.84 0.22 22.97
C CYS A 181 -0.22 0.67 23.99
N THR A 182 -0.98 1.72 23.68
CA THR A 182 -2.04 2.26 24.56
C THR A 182 -3.39 1.54 24.44
N ASN A 183 -3.64 0.78 23.37
CA ASN A 183 -4.95 0.14 23.11
C ASN A 183 -4.92 -1.41 23.11
N TYR A 184 -3.74 -2.04 23.01
CA TYR A 184 -3.60 -3.49 22.92
C TYR A 184 -3.86 -4.20 24.25
N VAL A 185 -4.81 -5.14 24.23
CA VAL A 185 -5.12 -6.08 25.33
C VAL A 185 -4.76 -7.49 24.86
N ASP A 186 -4.37 -8.38 25.79
CA ASP A 186 -3.97 -9.75 25.44
C ASP A 186 -5.12 -10.53 24.77
N GLY A 187 -4.79 -11.15 23.64
CA GLY A 187 -5.77 -11.78 22.74
C GLY A 187 -6.27 -10.89 21.61
N ASP A 188 -5.93 -9.60 21.60
CA ASP A 188 -6.19 -8.72 20.45
C ASP A 188 -5.31 -9.07 19.24
N GLU A 189 -5.80 -8.74 18.05
CA GLU A 189 -5.07 -8.87 16.79
C GLU A 189 -4.63 -7.50 16.26
N ILE A 190 -3.33 -7.33 15.98
CA ILE A 190 -2.78 -6.11 15.35
C ILE A 190 -2.69 -6.33 13.84
N VAL A 191 -3.32 -5.46 13.04
CA VAL A 191 -3.23 -5.47 11.58
C VAL A 191 -2.79 -4.10 11.09
N LEU A 192 -1.76 -4.12 10.23
CA LEU A 192 -1.11 -2.93 9.72
C LEU A 192 -1.27 -2.88 8.20
N VAL A 193 -1.66 -1.72 7.67
CA VAL A 193 -1.91 -1.51 6.25
C VAL A 193 -1.29 -0.19 5.81
N GLY A 194 -0.68 -0.11 4.62
CA GLY A 194 -0.17 1.17 4.14
C GLY A 194 0.30 1.21 2.69
N PHE A 195 0.55 2.42 2.17
CA PHE A 195 1.01 2.66 0.80
C PHE A 195 2.25 3.56 0.80
N SER A 196 3.23 3.30 -0.06
CA SER A 196 4.38 4.19 -0.28
C SER A 196 5.18 4.46 1.00
N ARG A 197 5.22 5.70 1.49
CA ARG A 197 5.81 6.05 2.80
C ARG A 197 4.94 5.61 3.99
N GLY A 198 3.62 5.52 3.85
CA GLY A 198 2.78 4.87 4.86
C GLY A 198 3.01 3.35 4.93
N ALA A 199 3.40 2.71 3.83
CA ALA A 199 3.89 1.33 3.85
C ALA A 199 5.24 1.20 4.56
N PHE A 200 6.11 2.22 4.45
CA PHE A 200 7.33 2.32 5.27
C PHE A 200 6.95 2.43 6.76
N THR A 201 6.04 3.34 7.14
CA THR A 201 5.52 3.45 8.51
C THR A 201 4.99 2.12 9.04
N ALA A 202 4.11 1.45 8.29
CA ALA A 202 3.53 0.16 8.68
C ALA A 202 4.60 -0.93 8.88
N ARG A 203 5.63 -0.99 8.03
CA ARG A 203 6.75 -1.93 8.16
C ARG A 203 7.66 -1.59 9.34
N SER A 204 7.98 -0.32 9.57
CA SER A 204 8.80 0.12 10.69
C SER A 204 8.13 -0.13 12.04
N VAL A 205 6.81 0.10 12.14
CA VAL A 205 6.03 -0.26 13.35
C VAL A 205 6.03 -1.77 13.56
N ALA A 206 5.88 -2.58 12.50
CA ALA A 206 5.97 -4.04 12.62
C ALA A 206 7.35 -4.50 13.12
N ASP A 207 8.45 -3.90 12.62
CA ASP A 207 9.81 -4.20 13.10
C ASP A 207 10.04 -3.71 14.54
N MET A 208 9.42 -2.60 14.98
CA MET A 208 9.45 -2.19 16.40
C MET A 208 8.75 -3.21 17.30
N VAL A 209 7.51 -3.59 16.97
CA VAL A 209 6.74 -4.60 17.74
C VAL A 209 7.48 -5.94 17.77
N ALA A 210 8.11 -6.32 16.65
CA ALA A 210 8.96 -7.50 16.58
C ALA A 210 10.23 -7.38 17.42
N SER A 211 10.96 -6.27 17.30
CA SER A 211 12.28 -6.06 17.89
C SER A 211 12.21 -5.81 19.38
N ILE A 212 11.48 -4.78 19.81
CA ILE A 212 11.44 -4.29 21.20
C ILE A 212 10.17 -4.68 21.96
N GLY A 213 9.12 -5.16 21.29
CA GLY A 213 7.83 -5.53 21.91
C GLY A 213 6.82 -4.39 21.89
N LEU A 214 5.89 -4.38 22.86
CA LEU A 214 5.02 -3.24 23.15
C LEU A 214 5.45 -2.57 24.45
N LEU A 215 5.60 -1.24 24.44
CA LEU A 215 5.93 -0.50 25.66
C LEU A 215 4.76 -0.55 26.66
N THR A 216 5.11 -0.69 27.93
CA THR A 216 4.17 -0.52 29.04
C THR A 216 3.92 0.98 29.27
N PRO A 217 2.90 1.40 30.05
CA PRO A 217 2.70 2.81 30.36
C PRO A 217 3.97 3.49 30.94
N ALA A 218 4.71 2.81 31.81
CA ALA A 218 5.97 3.31 32.35
C ALA A 218 7.11 3.36 31.31
N GLY A 219 7.09 2.49 30.29
CA GLY A 219 8.01 2.60 29.15
C GLY A 219 7.65 3.74 28.20
N LEU A 220 6.36 4.08 28.08
CA LEU A 220 5.89 5.17 27.24
C LEU A 220 6.33 6.55 27.76
N ASP A 221 6.54 6.71 29.06
CA ASP A 221 7.16 7.92 29.65
C ASP A 221 8.57 8.20 29.10
N TYR A 222 9.29 7.15 28.67
CA TYR A 222 10.63 7.22 28.06
C TYR A 222 10.61 7.06 26.53
N PHE A 223 9.44 7.05 25.90
CA PHE A 223 9.28 6.60 24.50
C PHE A 223 10.18 7.35 23.51
N PHE A 224 10.38 8.67 23.68
CA PHE A 224 11.24 9.45 22.78
C PHE A 224 12.68 8.90 22.73
N ALA A 225 13.28 8.61 23.89
CA ALA A 225 14.65 8.13 23.96
C ALA A 225 14.77 6.64 23.56
N ILE A 226 13.74 5.82 23.88
CA ILE A 226 13.66 4.43 23.42
C ILE A 226 13.52 4.34 21.88
N PHE A 227 12.81 5.30 21.29
CA PHE A 227 12.63 5.41 19.84
C PHE A 227 13.94 5.84 19.14
N ASP A 228 14.60 6.87 19.66
CA ASP A 228 15.90 7.36 19.19
C ASP A 228 17.01 6.29 19.30
N ASP A 229 17.07 5.54 20.40
CA ASP A 229 17.94 4.37 20.52
C ASP A 229 17.65 3.32 19.43
N TYR A 230 16.37 2.99 19.22
CA TYR A 230 15.92 2.02 18.21
C TYR A 230 16.29 2.45 16.78
N GLU A 231 16.10 3.73 16.44
CA GLU A 231 16.51 4.33 15.14
C GLU A 231 18.00 4.10 14.86
N HIS A 232 18.83 4.22 15.89
CA HIS A 232 20.28 4.18 15.78
C HIS A 232 20.91 2.80 16.07
N MET A 233 20.11 1.74 16.27
CA MET A 233 20.63 0.37 16.47
C MET A 233 21.56 -0.10 15.34
N GLY A 234 21.26 0.28 14.09
CA GLY A 234 22.08 -0.01 12.91
C GLY A 234 23.25 0.97 12.66
N SER A 235 23.40 2.02 13.48
CA SER A 235 24.42 3.05 13.31
C SER A 235 25.76 2.62 13.90
N SER A 236 26.80 2.57 13.07
CA SER A 236 28.19 2.41 13.51
C SER A 236 28.90 3.75 13.81
N LYS A 237 28.15 4.87 13.87
CA LYS A 237 28.70 6.23 14.11
C LYS A 237 28.34 6.80 15.48
N ARG A 238 27.16 6.44 16.03
CA ARG A 238 26.69 6.87 17.36
C ARG A 238 27.58 6.24 18.43
N ALA A 239 27.98 7.00 19.46
CA ALA A 239 28.83 6.46 20.51
C ALA A 239 28.04 5.51 21.41
N GLN A 240 28.72 4.56 22.05
CA GLN A 240 28.09 3.62 22.98
C GLN A 240 27.40 4.35 24.14
N GLU A 241 28.05 5.41 24.65
CA GLU A 241 27.57 6.26 25.74
C GLU A 241 26.38 7.18 25.37
N ASP A 242 25.97 7.20 24.09
CA ASP A 242 24.77 7.89 23.64
C ASP A 242 23.50 6.99 23.72
N PHE A 243 23.64 5.69 24.01
CA PHE A 243 22.50 4.77 24.14
C PHE A 243 22.06 4.63 25.60
N LEU A 244 20.77 4.37 25.87
CA LEU A 244 20.29 4.13 27.24
C LEU A 244 20.79 2.82 27.87
N CYS A 245 21.36 1.91 27.06
CA CYS A 245 21.79 0.58 27.47
C CYS A 245 23.29 0.40 27.22
N ASP A 246 24.08 0.40 28.28
CA ASP A 246 25.55 0.29 28.24
C ASP A 246 26.06 -1.04 27.64
N ASP A 247 25.25 -2.12 27.70
CA ASP A 247 25.64 -3.50 27.34
C ASP A 247 25.58 -3.83 25.83
N LEU A 248 25.27 -2.86 24.95
CA LEU A 248 25.12 -3.14 23.52
C LEU A 248 26.48 -3.44 22.84
N PRO A 249 26.63 -4.51 22.03
CA PRO A 249 27.90 -4.84 21.40
C PRO A 249 28.30 -3.85 20.28
N PRO A 250 29.58 -3.42 20.20
CA PRO A 250 30.08 -2.57 19.12
C PRO A 250 30.14 -3.31 17.77
N TYR A 251 30.11 -2.55 16.68
CA TYR A 251 30.17 -3.11 15.32
C TYR A 251 31.58 -3.55 14.92
N ALA A 252 31.71 -4.77 14.39
CA ALA A 252 32.99 -5.33 13.94
C ALA A 252 33.44 -4.91 12.52
N GLY A 253 32.68 -4.05 11.82
CA GLY A 253 33.01 -3.59 10.47
C GLY A 253 32.57 -4.52 9.33
N GLN A 254 31.83 -5.60 9.63
CA GLN A 254 31.45 -6.65 8.68
C GLN A 254 30.14 -6.31 7.95
N LEU A 255 30.23 -5.96 6.67
CA LEU A 255 29.10 -5.48 5.84
C LEU A 255 28.09 -6.58 5.47
N GLY A 256 26.89 -6.16 5.08
CA GLY A 256 25.82 -7.06 4.59
C GLY A 256 25.17 -7.87 5.72
N GLU A 257 25.05 -9.18 5.52
CA GLU A 257 24.32 -10.08 6.44
C GLU A 257 24.88 -10.07 7.88
N ASP A 258 26.19 -9.87 8.06
CA ASP A 258 26.79 -9.77 9.40
C ASP A 258 26.43 -8.46 10.12
N LYS A 259 26.20 -7.35 9.37
CA LYS A 259 25.64 -6.11 9.93
C LYS A 259 24.17 -6.28 10.32
N LEU A 260 23.37 -6.98 9.51
CA LEU A 260 21.97 -7.31 9.84
C LEU A 260 21.88 -8.11 11.14
N ARG A 261 22.71 -9.16 11.27
CA ARG A 261 22.82 -9.98 12.49
C ARG A 261 23.27 -9.18 13.70
N TRP A 262 24.24 -8.28 13.54
CA TRP A 262 24.70 -7.39 14.61
C TRP A 262 23.59 -6.44 15.09
N GLU A 263 22.85 -5.80 14.19
CA GLU A 263 21.72 -4.94 14.54
C GLU A 263 20.61 -5.74 15.26
N ALA A 264 20.24 -6.91 14.74
CA ALA A 264 19.27 -7.80 15.37
C ALA A 264 19.70 -8.26 16.77
N HIS A 265 21.00 -8.51 16.97
CA HIS A 265 21.55 -8.86 18.28
C HIS A 265 21.51 -7.70 19.27
N ARG A 266 21.82 -6.47 18.84
CA ARG A 266 21.62 -5.25 19.65
C ARG A 266 20.15 -5.07 20.04
N LYS A 267 19.23 -5.19 19.08
CA LYS A 267 17.77 -5.12 19.31
C LYS A 267 17.28 -6.14 20.34
N ASP A 268 17.79 -7.37 20.33
CA ASP A 268 17.45 -8.39 21.36
C ASP A 268 18.02 -8.06 22.75
N ILE A 269 19.28 -7.62 22.85
CA ILE A 269 19.87 -7.18 24.13
C ILE A 269 19.06 -6.01 24.70
N TYR A 270 18.75 -5.02 23.87
CA TYR A 270 17.98 -3.84 24.24
C TYR A 270 16.56 -4.20 24.72
N ARG A 271 15.87 -5.10 24.01
CA ARG A 271 14.57 -5.65 24.45
C ARG A 271 14.69 -6.34 25.81
N ARG A 272 15.70 -7.19 26.02
CA ARG A 272 15.90 -7.90 27.30
C ARG A 272 16.15 -6.91 28.45
N TRP A 273 16.94 -5.87 28.21
CA TRP A 273 17.18 -4.78 29.16
C TRP A 273 15.88 -4.00 29.48
N LEU A 274 15.11 -3.56 28.49
CA LEU A 274 13.80 -2.92 28.68
C LEU A 274 12.80 -3.81 29.46
N LYS A 275 12.87 -5.14 29.31
CA LYS A 275 12.07 -6.09 30.09
C LYS A 275 12.48 -6.14 31.56
N THR A 276 13.77 -6.00 31.89
CA THR A 276 14.20 -5.95 33.31
C THR A 276 13.73 -4.68 34.03
N LEU A 277 13.57 -3.58 33.30
CA LEU A 277 13.00 -2.32 33.81
C LEU A 277 11.46 -2.33 33.86
N GLY A 278 10.81 -3.34 33.28
CA GLY A 278 9.34 -3.38 33.13
C GLY A 278 8.80 -2.40 32.09
N TYR A 279 9.65 -1.82 31.24
CA TYR A 279 9.29 -0.82 30.24
C TYR A 279 8.70 -1.42 28.96
N THR A 280 8.97 -2.69 28.66
CA THR A 280 8.38 -3.39 27.50
C THR A 280 7.88 -4.78 27.84
N ARG A 281 6.95 -5.28 27.02
CA ARG A 281 6.48 -6.67 27.00
C ARG A 281 6.35 -7.17 25.57
N ASP A 282 6.81 -8.40 25.32
CA ASP A 282 6.69 -9.10 24.04
C ASP A 282 5.89 -10.40 24.14
N THR A 283 5.32 -10.66 25.31
CA THR A 283 4.37 -11.75 25.58
C THR A 283 3.10 -11.20 26.23
N HIS A 284 2.04 -12.01 26.20
CA HIS A 284 0.88 -11.87 27.09
C HIS A 284 1.27 -12.09 28.56
N ALA A 285 0.33 -11.80 29.46
CA ALA A 285 0.47 -11.97 30.90
C ALA A 285 0.68 -13.44 31.35
N ASP A 286 0.52 -14.41 30.45
CA ASP A 286 0.88 -15.82 30.68
C ASP A 286 2.40 -16.08 30.63
N GLY A 287 3.19 -15.12 30.15
CA GLY A 287 4.65 -15.22 29.97
C GLY A 287 5.08 -16.21 28.89
N ARG A 288 4.18 -16.63 27.99
CA ARG A 288 4.41 -17.70 27.00
C ARG A 288 3.91 -17.35 25.60
N THR A 289 2.72 -16.76 25.50
CA THR A 289 2.12 -16.40 24.21
C THR A 289 2.76 -15.12 23.71
N LEU A 290 3.45 -15.18 22.57
CA LEU A 290 4.12 -14.03 21.95
C LEU A 290 3.09 -13.04 21.39
N ILE A 291 3.43 -11.75 21.44
CA ILE A 291 2.67 -10.70 20.74
C ILE A 291 3.08 -10.69 19.26
N THR A 292 2.12 -10.85 18.36
CA THR A 292 2.33 -10.93 16.90
C THR A 292 1.60 -9.81 16.14
N ILE A 293 2.10 -9.48 14.96
CA ILE A 293 1.36 -8.75 13.93
C ILE A 293 0.58 -9.78 13.11
N LYS A 294 -0.76 -9.71 13.17
CA LYS A 294 -1.66 -10.67 12.53
C LYS A 294 -1.59 -10.62 11.02
N ALA A 295 -1.55 -9.41 10.46
CA ALA A 295 -1.28 -9.18 9.04
C ALA A 295 -0.66 -7.80 8.79
N LEU A 296 0.21 -7.74 7.79
CA LEU A 296 0.86 -6.53 7.30
C LEU A 296 0.66 -6.43 5.77
N GLY A 297 -0.30 -5.61 5.35
CA GLY A 297 -0.72 -5.46 3.94
C GLY A 297 -0.28 -4.14 3.32
N VAL A 298 0.64 -4.16 2.37
CA VAL A 298 1.25 -2.94 1.82
C VAL A 298 1.15 -2.80 0.31
N TRP A 299 0.97 -1.56 -0.18
CA TRP A 299 1.16 -1.21 -1.58
C TRP A 299 2.50 -0.50 -1.77
N ASP A 300 3.28 -1.01 -2.72
CA ASP A 300 4.48 -0.45 -3.32
C ASP A 300 5.40 0.32 -2.36
N THR A 301 5.92 -0.38 -1.35
CA THR A 301 6.83 0.18 -0.36
C THR A 301 8.08 0.73 -1.05
N VAL A 302 8.40 2.01 -0.83
CA VAL A 302 9.62 2.65 -1.36
C VAL A 302 10.64 2.91 -0.25
N GLY A 303 11.89 2.53 -0.49
CA GLY A 303 13.01 2.66 0.46
C GLY A 303 13.55 4.09 0.56
N THR A 304 12.74 4.99 1.14
CA THR A 304 13.02 6.39 1.57
C THR A 304 13.67 7.38 0.58
N LEU A 305 14.09 6.95 -0.61
CA LEU A 305 14.47 7.79 -1.75
C LEU A 305 13.24 8.48 -2.40
N GLY A 306 12.36 9.08 -1.60
CA GLY A 306 11.44 10.13 -2.07
C GLY A 306 12.14 11.48 -2.31
N VAL A 307 13.45 11.53 -2.06
CA VAL A 307 14.33 12.70 -2.04
C VAL A 307 15.61 12.33 -2.79
N PRO A 308 16.22 13.21 -3.62
CA PRO A 308 17.56 12.98 -4.15
C PRO A 308 18.58 12.83 -3.00
N PRO A 309 19.69 12.07 -3.17
CA PRO A 309 20.69 11.91 -2.11
C PRO A 309 21.43 13.24 -1.83
N VAL A 310 20.94 14.02 -0.86
CA VAL A 310 21.57 15.25 -0.38
C VAL A 310 22.56 14.91 0.74
N PRO A 311 23.85 15.27 0.67
CA PRO A 311 24.89 14.81 1.62
C PRO A 311 24.78 15.30 3.08
N ILE A 312 23.64 15.86 3.50
CA ILE A 312 23.47 16.63 4.75
C ILE A 312 22.35 16.04 5.64
N ILE A 313 21.55 15.11 5.13
CA ILE A 313 20.39 14.56 5.85
C ILE A 313 20.51 13.03 5.94
N ASP A 314 20.88 12.53 7.11
CA ASP A 314 20.79 11.11 7.46
C ASP A 314 19.29 10.75 7.60
N THR A 315 18.63 10.55 6.46
CA THR A 315 17.26 10.07 6.36
C THR A 315 17.15 8.62 6.82
N TRP A 316 16.01 8.26 7.42
CA TRP A 316 15.62 6.87 7.72
C TRP A 316 15.87 5.97 6.52
N LYS A 317 16.25 4.71 6.76
CA LYS A 317 16.42 3.66 5.75
C LYS A 317 15.85 2.37 6.30
N PHE A 318 15.42 1.46 5.41
CA PHE A 318 15.33 0.06 5.81
C PHE A 318 16.76 -0.47 5.96
N THR A 319 17.19 -0.65 7.20
CA THR A 319 18.39 -1.43 7.49
C THR A 319 18.14 -2.89 7.15
N ASN A 320 16.99 -3.42 7.57
CA ASN A 320 16.58 -4.80 7.35
C ASN A 320 15.59 -4.95 6.17
N THR A 321 15.83 -5.96 5.32
CA THR A 321 14.89 -6.42 4.27
C THR A 321 14.21 -7.74 4.60
N GLU A 322 14.62 -8.42 5.66
CA GLU A 322 13.98 -9.64 6.15
C GLU A 322 12.57 -9.32 6.71
N VAL A 323 11.62 -10.24 6.52
CA VAL A 323 10.35 -10.20 7.25
C VAL A 323 10.50 -10.89 8.62
N SER A 324 10.06 -10.26 9.71
CA SER A 324 10.11 -10.86 11.04
C SER A 324 9.15 -12.05 11.18
N ASP A 325 9.60 -13.06 11.92
CA ASP A 325 8.83 -14.21 12.40
C ASP A 325 7.60 -13.84 13.23
N ARG A 326 7.59 -12.67 13.88
CA ARG A 326 6.45 -12.12 14.64
C ARG A 326 5.37 -11.50 13.74
N VAL A 327 5.57 -11.46 12.43
CA VAL A 327 4.52 -11.15 11.44
C VAL A 327 3.96 -12.47 10.91
N GLU A 328 2.69 -12.78 11.21
CA GLU A 328 2.05 -14.02 10.76
C GLU A 328 1.82 -14.02 9.23
N ASN A 329 1.37 -12.89 8.69
CA ASN A 329 1.01 -12.72 7.28
C ASN A 329 1.56 -11.40 6.74
N ALA A 330 2.24 -11.43 5.60
CA ALA A 330 2.86 -10.26 4.99
C ALA A 330 2.52 -10.22 3.49
N PHE A 331 1.76 -9.21 3.07
CA PHE A 331 1.21 -9.11 1.71
C PHE A 331 1.68 -7.79 1.08
N GLN A 332 2.35 -7.84 -0.07
CA GLN A 332 2.83 -6.64 -0.77
C GLN A 332 2.39 -6.64 -2.24
N ALA A 333 1.61 -5.64 -2.63
CA ALA A 333 1.28 -5.36 -4.03
C ALA A 333 2.33 -4.40 -4.62
N LEU A 334 2.84 -4.68 -5.82
CA LEU A 334 3.98 -3.99 -6.43
C LEU A 334 3.64 -3.46 -7.83
N ALA A 335 4.20 -2.30 -8.18
CA ALA A 335 4.10 -1.72 -9.52
C ALA A 335 5.19 -2.23 -10.47
N LEU A 336 4.84 -2.73 -11.65
CA LEU A 336 5.83 -3.06 -12.70
C LEU A 336 6.30 -1.79 -13.44
N ASP A 337 5.37 -0.95 -13.87
CA ASP A 337 5.61 0.18 -14.78
C ASP A 337 5.96 1.48 -14.05
N GLU A 338 6.71 1.39 -12.95
CA GLU A 338 7.24 2.56 -12.24
C GLU A 338 8.72 2.79 -12.61
N PRO A 339 9.04 3.79 -13.46
CA PRO A 339 10.37 3.95 -14.01
C PRO A 339 11.29 4.84 -13.16
N ARG A 340 10.81 5.58 -12.15
CA ARG A 340 11.68 6.49 -11.37
C ARG A 340 12.65 5.70 -10.51
N PHE A 341 13.96 5.87 -10.71
CA PHE A 341 15.00 5.23 -9.87
C PHE A 341 14.80 5.48 -8.37
N ALA A 342 14.37 6.70 -8.03
CA ALA A 342 13.99 7.13 -6.69
C ALA A 342 12.89 6.25 -6.05
N PHE A 343 11.91 5.81 -6.85
CA PHE A 343 10.82 4.92 -6.42
C PHE A 343 11.24 3.44 -6.57
N ARG A 344 12.43 3.08 -6.07
CA ARG A 344 12.86 1.67 -5.98
C ARG A 344 11.97 0.91 -4.99
N PRO A 345 11.44 -0.27 -5.33
CA PRO A 345 10.64 -1.06 -4.42
C PRO A 345 11.52 -1.70 -3.35
N ALA A 346 11.10 -1.59 -2.09
CA ALA A 346 11.64 -2.35 -0.98
C ALA A 346 10.88 -3.68 -0.89
N LEU A 347 11.44 -4.74 -1.45
CA LEU A 347 10.93 -6.10 -1.26
C LEU A 347 11.17 -6.58 0.19
N TRP A 348 10.54 -7.68 0.55
CA TRP A 348 10.95 -8.55 1.65
C TRP A 348 11.78 -9.74 1.14
N GLU A 349 12.68 -10.23 1.97
CA GLU A 349 13.21 -11.59 1.88
C GLU A 349 12.75 -12.44 3.09
N ARG A 350 12.74 -13.78 2.93
CA ARG A 350 12.37 -14.71 4.00
C ARG A 350 13.51 -15.66 4.31
N VAL A 351 14.30 -15.29 5.32
CA VAL A 351 15.44 -16.07 5.80
C VAL A 351 14.96 -17.38 6.47
N ARG A 352 15.88 -18.32 6.68
CA ARG A 352 15.58 -19.71 7.08
C ARG A 352 14.75 -19.76 8.36
N GLU A 353 13.90 -20.78 8.44
CA GLU A 353 12.99 -21.10 9.58
C GLU A 353 11.87 -20.07 9.86
N ASN A 354 11.89 -18.87 9.27
CA ASN A 354 10.74 -17.96 9.30
C ASN A 354 9.48 -18.63 8.72
N ARG A 355 8.35 -18.51 9.46
CA ARG A 355 7.07 -19.16 9.15
C ARG A 355 6.01 -18.21 8.55
N THR A 356 6.34 -16.94 8.34
CA THR A 356 5.43 -15.91 7.81
C THR A 356 4.84 -16.33 6.46
N ASN A 357 3.53 -16.14 6.33
CA ASN A 357 2.80 -16.21 5.07
C ASN A 357 3.09 -14.93 4.25
N LEU A 358 4.29 -14.88 3.68
CA LEU A 358 4.75 -13.82 2.79
C LEU A 358 4.17 -14.02 1.38
N LYS A 359 3.57 -12.99 0.77
CA LYS A 359 3.29 -12.90 -0.67
C LYS A 359 3.71 -11.52 -1.20
N GLN A 360 4.40 -11.49 -2.33
CA GLN A 360 4.76 -10.26 -3.02
C GLN A 360 4.29 -10.35 -4.48
N VAL A 361 3.37 -9.48 -4.91
CA VAL A 361 2.61 -9.67 -6.15
C VAL A 361 2.72 -8.45 -7.05
N TRP A 362 3.20 -8.67 -8.27
CA TRP A 362 3.49 -7.66 -9.29
C TRP A 362 2.27 -7.37 -10.15
N PHE A 363 1.79 -6.12 -10.14
CA PHE A 363 0.66 -5.62 -10.93
C PHE A 363 1.14 -4.74 -12.10
N PRO A 364 0.38 -4.64 -13.20
CA PRO A 364 0.63 -3.63 -14.22
C PRO A 364 0.47 -2.22 -13.62
N GLY A 365 1.10 -1.22 -14.22
CA GLY A 365 0.97 0.18 -13.81
C GLY A 365 2.09 0.71 -12.92
N ASN A 366 2.10 2.03 -12.73
CA ASN A 366 3.09 2.76 -11.92
C ASN A 366 2.72 2.76 -10.42
N HIS A 367 3.56 3.40 -9.59
CA HIS A 367 3.37 3.49 -8.13
C HIS A 367 1.96 3.91 -7.68
N GLY A 368 1.42 5.00 -8.27
CA GLY A 368 0.05 5.47 -8.00
C GLY A 368 -1.02 4.72 -8.79
N GLY A 369 -0.66 4.07 -9.91
CA GLY A 369 -1.54 3.15 -10.61
C GLY A 369 -1.90 1.92 -9.76
N VAL A 370 -0.96 1.41 -8.96
CA VAL A 370 -1.15 0.26 -8.07
C VAL A 370 -1.57 0.65 -6.65
N GLY A 371 -1.14 1.80 -6.13
CA GLY A 371 -1.54 2.31 -4.80
C GLY A 371 -2.81 3.17 -4.77
N GLY A 372 -3.32 3.58 -5.93
CA GLY A 372 -4.39 4.58 -6.06
C GLY A 372 -3.87 6.02 -5.94
N GLY A 373 -4.79 6.98 -6.11
CA GLY A 373 -4.49 8.43 -6.07
C GLY A 373 -4.53 9.13 -7.42
N TRP A 374 -5.18 8.54 -8.42
CA TRP A 374 -5.50 9.15 -9.71
C TRP A 374 -7.00 9.09 -9.98
N HIS A 375 -7.53 9.86 -10.94
CA HIS A 375 -8.96 9.78 -11.27
C HIS A 375 -9.33 8.43 -11.92
N ASP A 376 -8.47 7.89 -12.80
CA ASP A 376 -8.55 6.47 -13.14
C ASP A 376 -7.97 5.64 -11.99
N GLN A 377 -8.84 4.85 -11.37
CA GLN A 377 -8.53 3.98 -10.25
C GLN A 377 -8.53 2.50 -10.65
N GLN A 378 -8.74 2.12 -11.92
CA GLN A 378 -9.11 0.74 -12.24
C GLN A 378 -8.04 -0.29 -11.87
N ILE A 379 -6.75 -0.02 -12.16
CA ILE A 379 -5.63 -0.86 -11.73
C ILE A 379 -5.57 -0.92 -10.19
N ALA A 380 -5.73 0.22 -9.52
CA ALA A 380 -5.75 0.32 -8.07
C ALA A 380 -6.94 -0.44 -7.45
N THR A 381 -8.09 -0.51 -8.12
CA THR A 381 -9.25 -1.29 -7.67
C THR A 381 -8.97 -2.79 -7.68
N ILE A 382 -8.14 -3.27 -8.60
CA ILE A 382 -7.75 -4.69 -8.68
C ILE A 382 -6.72 -5.03 -7.60
N SER A 383 -5.72 -4.18 -7.39
CA SER A 383 -4.76 -4.34 -6.27
C SER A 383 -5.42 -4.13 -4.89
N LEU A 384 -6.51 -3.37 -4.82
CA LEU A 384 -7.37 -3.25 -3.64
C LEU A 384 -8.18 -4.54 -3.42
N ALA A 385 -8.85 -5.05 -4.46
CA ALA A 385 -9.60 -6.30 -4.39
C ALA A 385 -8.71 -7.48 -3.94
N TRP A 386 -7.55 -7.65 -4.57
CA TRP A 386 -6.56 -8.66 -4.17
C TRP A 386 -6.12 -8.52 -2.71
N MET A 387 -5.84 -7.30 -2.24
CA MET A 387 -5.43 -7.04 -0.85
C MET A 387 -6.57 -7.34 0.13
N CYS A 388 -7.80 -6.96 -0.19
CA CYS A 388 -8.99 -7.32 0.58
C CYS A 388 -9.15 -8.84 0.65
N ASP A 389 -8.96 -9.56 -0.46
CA ASP A 389 -8.99 -11.02 -0.47
C ASP A 389 -7.91 -11.64 0.42
N GLN A 390 -6.66 -11.14 0.39
CA GLN A 390 -5.60 -11.63 1.29
C GLN A 390 -5.97 -11.38 2.76
N LEU A 391 -6.51 -10.20 3.07
CA LEU A 391 -6.93 -9.82 4.42
C LEU A 391 -8.16 -10.61 4.89
N SER A 392 -9.11 -10.95 4.01
CA SER A 392 -10.21 -11.86 4.35
C SER A 392 -9.71 -13.28 4.69
N THR A 393 -8.56 -13.73 4.18
CA THR A 393 -7.98 -15.03 4.62
C THR A 393 -7.54 -15.04 6.09
N VAL A 394 -7.17 -13.88 6.66
CA VAL A 394 -6.89 -13.74 8.11
C VAL A 394 -8.14 -13.36 8.91
N GLY A 395 -9.31 -13.34 8.28
CA GLY A 395 -10.60 -13.05 8.89
C GLY A 395 -10.92 -11.56 9.04
N ILE A 396 -10.29 -10.67 8.28
CA ILE A 396 -10.80 -9.29 8.10
C ILE A 396 -12.16 -9.34 7.40
N GLU A 397 -13.14 -8.60 7.92
CA GLU A 397 -14.43 -8.42 7.25
C GLU A 397 -14.59 -7.03 6.64
N PHE A 398 -15.12 -6.99 5.42
CA PHE A 398 -15.44 -5.76 4.69
C PHE A 398 -16.95 -5.53 4.55
N SER A 399 -17.33 -4.28 4.36
CA SER A 399 -18.71 -3.86 4.10
C SER A 399 -19.00 -4.01 2.61
N LEU A 400 -19.65 -5.10 2.21
CA LEU A 400 -20.01 -5.39 0.82
C LEU A 400 -20.72 -4.22 0.10
N PRO A 401 -21.66 -3.48 0.72
CA PRO A 401 -22.23 -2.28 0.08
C PRO A 401 -21.17 -1.22 -0.25
N ARG A 402 -20.29 -0.86 0.69
CA ARG A 402 -19.24 0.15 0.44
C ARG A 402 -18.16 -0.36 -0.53
N MET A 403 -17.82 -1.65 -0.50
CA MET A 403 -16.94 -2.26 -1.52
C MET A 403 -17.57 -2.17 -2.91
N THR A 404 -18.86 -2.45 -3.03
CA THR A 404 -19.60 -2.36 -4.30
C THR A 404 -19.63 -0.93 -4.82
N GLU A 405 -19.92 0.05 -3.97
CA GLU A 405 -19.85 1.48 -4.34
C GLU A 405 -18.44 1.88 -4.80
N VAL A 406 -17.39 1.54 -4.03
CA VAL A 406 -15.98 1.86 -4.35
C VAL A 406 -15.47 1.16 -5.62
N PHE A 407 -16.10 0.05 -6.03
CA PHE A 407 -15.87 -0.58 -7.32
C PHE A 407 -16.64 0.16 -8.43
N LEU A 408 -17.94 0.39 -8.25
CA LEU A 408 -18.80 1.08 -9.23
C LEU A 408 -18.34 2.52 -9.52
N GLU A 409 -17.89 3.29 -8.53
CA GLU A 409 -17.30 4.62 -8.69
C GLU A 409 -16.16 4.61 -9.73
N GLY A 410 -15.19 3.70 -9.56
CA GLY A 410 -14.05 3.57 -10.48
C GLY A 410 -14.44 3.05 -11.87
N LEU A 411 -15.49 2.23 -11.96
CA LEU A 411 -16.01 1.70 -13.21
C LEU A 411 -16.84 2.73 -13.99
N ARG A 412 -17.66 3.56 -13.31
CA ARG A 412 -18.37 4.70 -13.90
C ARG A 412 -17.40 5.72 -14.50
N TYR A 413 -16.33 6.08 -13.78
CA TYR A 413 -15.29 6.95 -14.32
C TYR A 413 -14.69 6.37 -15.62
N ASN A 414 -14.43 5.06 -15.66
CA ASN A 414 -13.92 4.37 -16.85
C ASN A 414 -14.96 4.21 -17.98
N ALA A 415 -16.26 4.24 -17.67
CA ALA A 415 -17.36 4.24 -18.64
C ALA A 415 -17.59 5.62 -19.29
N ALA A 416 -17.25 6.70 -18.58
CA ALA A 416 -17.21 8.06 -19.13
C ALA A 416 -15.94 8.32 -19.98
N HIS A 417 -14.83 7.61 -19.72
CA HIS A 417 -13.53 7.81 -20.39
C HIS A 417 -12.98 6.57 -21.15
N PRO A 418 -13.78 5.89 -22.00
CA PRO A 418 -13.30 4.73 -22.75
C PRO A 418 -12.40 5.15 -23.91
N PHE A 419 -11.26 4.48 -24.08
CA PHE A 419 -10.31 4.76 -25.16
C PHE A 419 -9.83 3.48 -25.85
N PRO A 420 -10.69 2.76 -26.58
CA PRO A 420 -10.40 1.41 -27.09
C PRO A 420 -9.48 1.35 -28.33
N VAL A 421 -8.66 2.37 -28.56
CA VAL A 421 -7.92 2.55 -29.82
C VAL A 421 -6.48 3.01 -29.62
N VAL A 422 -5.59 2.57 -30.51
CA VAL A 422 -4.24 3.14 -30.68
C VAL A 422 -4.18 3.94 -31.97
N GLY A 423 -3.62 5.16 -31.89
CA GLY A 423 -3.25 5.94 -33.07
C GLY A 423 -1.97 5.39 -33.69
N THR A 424 -2.06 4.84 -34.90
CA THR A 424 -0.89 4.41 -35.68
C THR A 424 -0.02 5.61 -36.03
N THR A 425 1.19 5.68 -35.46
CA THR A 425 2.17 6.71 -35.81
C THR A 425 2.62 6.53 -37.25
N SER A 426 2.32 7.52 -38.10
CA SER A 426 2.79 7.52 -39.48
C SER A 426 4.32 7.69 -39.49
N PRO A 427 5.08 6.85 -40.24
CA PRO A 427 6.53 7.01 -40.37
C PRO A 427 6.93 8.22 -41.25
N LEU A 428 5.96 8.99 -41.73
CA LEU A 428 6.16 10.18 -42.55
C LEU A 428 6.28 11.45 -41.69
N PRO A 429 7.06 12.45 -42.11
CA PRO A 429 7.13 13.74 -41.44
C PRO A 429 5.76 14.44 -41.43
N ALA A 430 5.51 15.29 -40.42
CA ALA A 430 4.19 15.86 -40.10
C ALA A 430 3.44 16.51 -41.28
N TRP A 431 4.15 17.05 -42.27
CA TRP A 431 3.55 17.66 -43.47
C TRP A 431 2.96 16.63 -44.45
N ALA A 432 3.35 15.36 -44.37
CA ALA A 432 2.90 14.27 -45.25
C ALA A 432 1.92 13.30 -44.57
N SER A 433 1.75 13.38 -43.26
CA SER A 433 0.86 12.51 -42.47
C SER A 433 -0.60 12.51 -42.95
N PHE A 434 -1.06 13.60 -43.58
CA PHE A 434 -2.43 13.71 -44.11
C PHE A 434 -2.70 12.80 -45.32
N LEU A 435 -1.65 12.36 -46.03
CA LEU A 435 -1.78 11.50 -47.22
C LEU A 435 -2.04 10.03 -46.85
N TRP A 436 -1.65 9.62 -45.64
CA TRP A 436 -1.75 8.24 -45.13
C TRP A 436 -2.25 8.23 -43.69
N GLN A 437 -3.40 8.87 -43.46
CA GLN A 437 -4.10 8.83 -42.17
C GLN A 437 -4.79 7.47 -41.99
N GLN A 438 -4.00 6.47 -41.57
CA GLN A 438 -4.50 5.13 -41.26
C GLN A 438 -5.60 5.20 -40.18
N GLN A 439 -6.61 4.33 -40.32
CA GLN A 439 -7.71 4.25 -39.37
C GLN A 439 -7.19 3.74 -38.01
N PRO A 440 -7.67 4.29 -36.88
CA PRO A 440 -7.24 3.84 -35.56
C PRO A 440 -7.60 2.37 -35.35
N LYS A 441 -6.63 1.56 -34.88
CA LYS A 441 -6.86 0.14 -34.61
C LYS A 441 -7.75 0.01 -33.38
N LEU A 442 -8.92 -0.60 -33.53
CA LEU A 442 -9.74 -1.06 -32.40
C LEU A 442 -9.02 -2.23 -31.71
N LEU A 443 -8.81 -2.10 -30.41
CA LEU A 443 -8.17 -3.14 -29.58
C LEU A 443 -9.19 -4.24 -29.24
N PRO A 444 -8.76 -5.49 -28.94
CA PRO A 444 -9.65 -6.59 -28.58
C PRO A 444 -10.71 -6.23 -27.52
N TRP A 445 -10.30 -5.58 -26.43
CA TRP A 445 -11.19 -5.12 -25.37
C TRP A 445 -12.14 -3.97 -25.77
N GLY A 446 -11.92 -3.37 -26.94
CA GLY A 446 -12.84 -2.42 -27.55
C GLY A 446 -14.10 -3.05 -28.15
N SER A 447 -14.13 -4.38 -28.29
CA SER A 447 -15.34 -5.08 -28.74
C SER A 447 -16.41 -5.10 -27.64
N PRO A 448 -17.66 -4.67 -27.94
CA PRO A 448 -18.79 -4.84 -27.04
C PRO A 448 -19.11 -6.30 -26.68
N ASP A 449 -18.52 -7.30 -27.33
CA ASP A 449 -18.66 -8.70 -26.92
C ASP A 449 -17.69 -9.08 -25.79
N ILE A 450 -16.52 -8.43 -25.74
CA ILE A 450 -15.47 -8.71 -24.75
C ILE A 450 -15.62 -7.86 -23.48
N CYS A 451 -15.99 -6.59 -23.64
CA CYS A 451 -16.25 -5.69 -22.51
C CYS A 451 -17.71 -5.24 -22.53
N ARG A 452 -18.44 -5.48 -21.43
CA ARG A 452 -19.82 -4.98 -21.26
C ARG A 452 -20.00 -4.31 -19.90
N ALA A 453 -20.57 -3.12 -19.93
CA ALA A 453 -20.87 -2.29 -18.78
C ALA A 453 -22.28 -2.54 -18.21
N THR A 454 -22.80 -3.78 -18.27
CA THR A 454 -24.23 -4.10 -18.02
C THR A 454 -24.75 -3.73 -16.63
N HIS A 455 -23.88 -3.65 -15.63
CA HIS A 455 -24.23 -3.27 -14.26
C HIS A 455 -23.94 -1.79 -13.94
N ILE A 456 -23.43 -1.02 -14.90
CA ILE A 456 -23.00 0.36 -14.71
C ILE A 456 -24.11 1.31 -15.17
N VAL A 457 -24.91 1.80 -14.23
CA VAL A 457 -25.89 2.87 -14.46
C VAL A 457 -25.21 4.23 -14.29
N ARG A 458 -25.34 5.12 -15.28
CA ARG A 458 -24.92 6.53 -15.21
C ARG A 458 -25.70 7.27 -14.13
N ASP A 459 -25.03 8.11 -13.36
CA ASP A 459 -25.69 9.07 -12.47
C ASP A 459 -26.00 10.38 -13.21
N GLU A 460 -27.16 10.99 -12.95
CA GLU A 460 -27.48 12.31 -13.52
C GLU A 460 -26.67 13.44 -12.87
N THR A 461 -26.05 13.18 -11.70
CA THR A 461 -25.17 14.13 -11.01
C THR A 461 -23.72 14.08 -11.46
N GLU A 462 -23.33 13.10 -12.29
CA GLU A 462 -21.96 12.95 -12.81
C GLU A 462 -21.69 13.92 -13.97
N HIS A 463 -20.92 14.97 -13.68
CA HIS A 463 -20.45 15.96 -14.65
C HIS A 463 -19.24 15.48 -15.46
N ASP A 464 -19.31 15.67 -16.77
CA ASP A 464 -18.18 15.49 -17.68
C ASP A 464 -17.14 16.62 -17.44
N ASP A 465 -15.95 16.30 -16.92
CA ASP A 465 -14.93 17.30 -16.57
C ASP A 465 -14.35 17.99 -17.81
N ALA A 466 -14.60 19.29 -17.94
CA ALA A 466 -14.21 20.11 -19.09
C ALA A 466 -12.67 20.23 -19.32
N THR A 467 -11.84 19.75 -18.39
CA THR A 467 -10.38 19.66 -18.57
C THR A 467 -9.96 18.51 -19.49
N CYS A 468 -10.79 17.48 -19.67
CA CYS A 468 -10.45 16.26 -20.40
C CYS A 468 -10.64 16.41 -21.92
N LYS A 469 -9.51 16.60 -22.64
CA LYS A 469 -9.48 16.83 -24.10
C LYS A 469 -9.69 15.53 -24.90
N HIS A 470 -10.94 15.20 -25.23
CA HIS A 470 -11.29 13.99 -25.98
C HIS A 470 -12.06 14.27 -27.30
N PRO A 471 -11.98 13.37 -28.30
CA PRO A 471 -12.69 13.51 -29.57
C PRO A 471 -14.21 13.39 -29.41
N ARG A 472 -14.98 14.08 -30.24
CA ARG A 472 -16.44 14.19 -30.13
C ARG A 472 -17.19 12.96 -30.72
N ALA A 473 -17.63 12.03 -29.88
CA ALA A 473 -18.73 11.10 -30.17
C ALA A 473 -19.95 11.39 -29.27
N ARG A 474 -21.02 10.58 -29.36
CA ARG A 474 -22.27 10.81 -28.61
C ARG A 474 -22.19 10.23 -27.19
N PRO A 475 -22.67 10.94 -26.14
CA PRO A 475 -22.64 10.47 -24.75
C PRO A 475 -23.21 9.06 -24.54
N GLU A 476 -24.29 8.71 -25.26
CA GLU A 476 -24.97 7.41 -25.22
C GLU A 476 -24.10 6.21 -25.65
N GLN A 477 -23.00 6.45 -26.37
CA GLN A 477 -22.15 5.38 -26.93
C GLN A 477 -20.98 5.01 -26.01
N TYR A 478 -20.46 5.97 -25.22
CA TYR A 478 -19.29 5.72 -24.36
C TYR A 478 -19.60 4.71 -23.24
N TRP A 479 -20.77 4.83 -22.61
CA TRP A 479 -21.23 3.93 -21.53
C TRP A 479 -21.37 2.46 -21.94
N GLN A 480 -21.26 2.13 -23.23
CA GLN A 480 -21.30 0.74 -23.71
C GLN A 480 -19.94 0.02 -23.66
N THR A 481 -18.82 0.77 -23.58
CA THR A 481 -17.45 0.24 -23.80
C THR A 481 -16.44 0.68 -22.74
N ALA A 482 -16.86 0.70 -21.47
CA ALA A 482 -15.98 0.99 -20.33
C ALA A 482 -14.71 0.12 -20.33
N ARG A 483 -13.57 0.67 -19.88
CA ARG A 483 -12.35 -0.12 -19.69
C ARG A 483 -12.61 -1.23 -18.66
N SER A 484 -12.58 -2.49 -19.10
CA SER A 484 -12.77 -3.66 -18.23
C SER A 484 -11.47 -4.07 -17.51
N TRP A 485 -11.59 -5.02 -16.58
CA TRP A 485 -10.57 -5.50 -15.66
C TRP A 485 -9.16 -5.60 -16.29
N ALA A 486 -8.19 -4.97 -15.61
CA ALA A 486 -6.75 -4.83 -15.95
C ALA A 486 -6.38 -3.76 -17.00
N LEU A 487 -7.34 -3.07 -17.63
CA LEU A 487 -7.09 -2.21 -18.80
C LEU A 487 -7.05 -0.70 -18.50
N GLY A 488 -7.15 -0.30 -17.23
CA GLY A 488 -7.01 1.10 -16.79
C GLY A 488 -5.71 1.77 -17.25
N GLN A 489 -5.73 3.09 -17.35
CA GLN A 489 -4.64 3.94 -17.84
C GLN A 489 -3.38 3.80 -16.98
N ILE A 490 -2.22 3.61 -17.62
CA ILE A 490 -0.91 3.76 -16.98
C ILE A 490 -0.39 5.16 -17.29
N ARG A 491 -0.19 6.01 -16.28
CA ARG A 491 0.31 7.38 -16.48
C ARG A 491 1.83 7.44 -16.51
N ALA A 492 2.42 8.37 -17.26
CA ALA A 492 3.80 8.75 -17.06
C ALA A 492 3.99 9.49 -15.72
N PRO A 493 5.18 9.42 -15.07
CA PRO A 493 5.44 10.20 -13.87
C PRO A 493 5.38 11.70 -14.16
N THR A 494 4.51 12.43 -13.46
CA THR A 494 4.31 13.87 -13.66
C THR A 494 5.54 14.72 -13.31
N SER A 495 6.40 14.24 -12.39
CA SER A 495 7.62 14.94 -11.97
C SER A 495 8.82 14.60 -12.85
N ARG A 496 9.03 15.39 -13.91
CA ARG A 496 10.27 15.36 -14.72
C ARG A 496 11.53 15.60 -13.89
N LEU A 497 11.44 16.31 -12.77
CA LEU A 497 12.57 16.53 -11.86
C LEU A 497 13.01 15.22 -11.18
N GLN A 498 12.06 14.35 -10.79
CA GLN A 498 12.38 13.03 -10.23
C GLN A 498 13.01 12.09 -11.26
N MET A 499 12.70 12.25 -12.56
CA MET A 499 13.35 11.47 -13.63
C MET A 499 14.82 11.89 -13.87
N MET A 500 15.26 13.07 -13.40
CA MET A 500 16.68 13.46 -13.46
C MET A 500 17.58 12.60 -12.54
N ALA A 501 16.99 11.86 -11.60
CA ALA A 501 17.70 10.84 -10.80
C ALA A 501 17.92 9.51 -11.55
N GLY A 502 17.43 9.39 -12.78
CA GLY A 502 17.54 8.21 -13.64
C GLY A 502 16.23 7.43 -13.81
N GLU A 503 16.12 6.73 -14.95
CA GLU A 503 15.13 5.66 -15.12
C GLU A 503 15.69 4.33 -14.60
N THR A 504 14.80 3.46 -14.13
CA THR A 504 15.08 2.06 -13.78
C THR A 504 14.00 1.15 -14.35
N VAL A 505 14.31 -0.14 -14.55
CA VAL A 505 13.31 -1.16 -14.89
C VAL A 505 13.24 -2.14 -13.72
N ARG A 506 12.05 -2.27 -13.14
CA ARG A 506 11.77 -3.20 -12.05
C ARG A 506 11.61 -4.61 -12.63
N ASN A 507 12.60 -5.48 -12.44
CA ASN A 507 12.61 -6.83 -13.00
C ASN A 507 12.33 -7.88 -11.92
N PRO A 508 11.14 -8.52 -11.89
CA PRO A 508 10.79 -9.56 -10.93
C PRO A 508 11.86 -10.66 -10.81
N GLY A 509 12.14 -11.11 -9.58
CA GLY A 509 13.11 -12.17 -9.29
C GLY A 509 14.59 -11.83 -9.49
N LEU A 510 14.93 -10.62 -9.98
CA LEU A 510 16.30 -10.15 -10.25
C LEU A 510 16.80 -9.07 -9.26
N PHE A 511 16.16 -8.96 -8.09
CA PHE A 511 16.48 -7.97 -7.08
C PHE A 511 17.58 -8.42 -6.11
N MET A 512 18.51 -7.51 -5.83
CA MET A 512 19.61 -7.70 -4.88
C MET A 512 19.33 -7.01 -3.55
N ARG A 513 19.97 -7.51 -2.49
CA ARG A 513 20.06 -6.83 -1.19
C ARG A 513 20.70 -5.46 -1.37
N ALA A 514 20.11 -4.45 -0.75
CA ALA A 514 20.71 -3.12 -0.67
C ALA A 514 21.65 -3.03 0.53
N ASP A 515 22.80 -2.38 0.36
CA ASP A 515 23.68 -2.00 1.48
C ASP A 515 23.02 -0.86 2.27
N CYS A 516 22.85 -1.02 3.59
CA CYS A 516 22.03 -0.11 4.38
C CYS A 516 22.68 1.27 4.65
N ASP A 517 24.00 1.40 4.53
CA ASP A 517 24.67 2.70 4.67
C ASP A 517 24.58 3.50 3.36
N THR A 518 24.96 2.89 2.25
CA THR A 518 25.09 3.53 0.92
C THR A 518 23.83 3.48 0.06
N ASN A 519 22.85 2.64 0.41
CA ASN A 519 21.61 2.35 -0.34
C ASN A 519 21.86 1.91 -1.80
N LYS A 520 22.95 1.17 -2.04
CA LYS A 520 23.34 0.60 -3.34
C LYS A 520 23.04 -0.89 -3.40
N ASP A 521 22.89 -1.44 -4.61
CA ASP A 521 22.91 -2.89 -4.80
C ASP A 521 24.23 -3.48 -4.29
N THR A 522 24.11 -4.58 -3.56
CA THR A 522 25.21 -5.54 -3.33
C THR A 522 25.14 -6.66 -4.38
N ASP A 523 26.18 -7.50 -4.44
CA ASP A 523 26.19 -8.71 -5.26
C ASP A 523 25.40 -9.89 -4.63
N GLN A 524 24.68 -9.66 -3.52
CA GLN A 524 23.86 -10.69 -2.86
C GLN A 524 22.38 -10.64 -3.31
N PRO A 525 21.82 -11.68 -3.95
CA PRO A 525 20.42 -11.72 -4.35
C PRO A 525 19.47 -11.96 -3.16
N LEU A 526 18.28 -11.35 -3.15
CA LEU A 526 17.27 -11.51 -2.07
C LEU A 526 16.71 -12.94 -2.01
N LEU A 527 16.62 -13.53 -0.80
CA LEU A 527 16.25 -14.93 -0.60
C LEU A 527 14.75 -15.16 -0.38
N ASN A 528 14.18 -16.19 -1.03
CA ASN A 528 12.80 -16.67 -0.79
C ASN A 528 11.71 -15.57 -0.83
N THR A 529 11.83 -14.59 -1.71
CA THR A 529 10.92 -13.41 -1.78
C THR A 529 9.44 -13.77 -1.95
N ASN A 530 9.13 -14.97 -2.45
CA ASN A 530 7.79 -15.43 -2.84
C ASN A 530 7.07 -14.41 -3.74
N GLU A 531 7.85 -13.82 -4.66
CA GLU A 531 7.36 -12.99 -5.75
C GLU A 531 6.45 -13.76 -6.69
N ARG A 532 5.43 -13.08 -7.20
CA ARG A 532 4.36 -13.60 -8.05
C ARG A 532 3.97 -12.53 -9.04
N ILE A 533 3.51 -12.90 -10.22
CA ILE A 533 2.99 -11.95 -11.20
C ILE A 533 1.46 -12.00 -11.13
N HIS A 534 0.80 -10.86 -10.93
CA HIS A 534 -0.66 -10.83 -10.93
C HIS A 534 -1.16 -11.15 -12.33
N SER A 535 -2.16 -12.01 -12.40
CA SER A 535 -2.80 -12.45 -13.65
C SER A 535 -3.42 -11.33 -14.49
N SER A 536 -3.65 -10.16 -13.90
CA SER A 536 -3.98 -8.92 -14.64
C SER A 536 -2.88 -8.49 -15.64
N VAL A 537 -1.62 -8.85 -15.40
CA VAL A 537 -0.52 -8.67 -16.38
C VAL A 537 -0.78 -9.49 -17.64
N ARG A 538 -1.16 -10.76 -17.50
CA ARG A 538 -1.49 -11.66 -18.62
C ARG A 538 -2.71 -11.17 -19.39
N VAL A 539 -3.79 -10.79 -18.70
CA VAL A 539 -4.99 -10.20 -19.32
C VAL A 539 -4.63 -8.94 -20.12
N ARG A 540 -3.84 -8.05 -19.53
CA ARG A 540 -3.46 -6.78 -20.14
C ARG A 540 -2.54 -6.93 -21.36
N LEU A 541 -1.67 -7.95 -21.37
CA LEU A 541 -0.89 -8.31 -22.56
C LEU A 541 -1.77 -8.97 -23.64
N ALA A 542 -2.59 -9.96 -23.29
CA ALA A 542 -3.46 -10.67 -24.23
C ALA A 542 -4.42 -9.74 -24.98
N CYS A 543 -5.02 -8.78 -24.26
CA CYS A 543 -5.98 -7.84 -24.81
C CYS A 543 -5.35 -6.66 -25.56
N GLU A 544 -4.03 -6.57 -25.70
CA GLU A 544 -3.33 -5.37 -26.20
C GLU A 544 -3.66 -4.09 -25.40
N GLY A 545 -3.66 -4.18 -24.06
CA GLY A 545 -3.93 -3.06 -23.16
C GLY A 545 -2.96 -1.88 -23.36
N LEU A 546 -3.40 -0.66 -23.04
CA LEU A 546 -2.69 0.56 -23.42
C LEU A 546 -1.51 0.92 -22.50
N GLY A 547 -0.40 1.38 -23.08
CA GLY A 547 0.83 1.74 -22.40
C GLY A 547 0.79 3.09 -21.67
N LEU A 548 1.95 3.75 -21.58
CA LEU A 548 2.10 5.03 -20.91
C LEU A 548 1.28 6.13 -21.62
N ASP A 549 0.47 6.85 -20.85
CA ASP A 549 -0.45 7.92 -21.28
C ASP A 549 -1.32 7.53 -22.49
N ASP A 550 -1.67 6.24 -22.58
CA ASP A 550 -2.44 5.64 -23.68
C ASP A 550 -1.81 5.76 -25.09
N GLY A 551 -0.52 6.09 -25.20
CA GLY A 551 0.14 6.41 -26.47
C GLY A 551 0.45 5.21 -27.39
N GLU A 552 0.58 4.00 -26.85
CA GLU A 552 0.86 2.77 -27.61
C GLU A 552 0.27 1.52 -26.93
N THR A 553 0.40 0.34 -27.57
CA THR A 553 0.14 -0.96 -26.92
C THR A 553 1.20 -1.26 -25.86
N TRP A 554 0.80 -1.69 -24.67
CA TRP A 554 1.70 -1.99 -23.55
C TRP A 554 2.60 -3.19 -23.83
N ARG A 555 3.92 -3.02 -23.62
CA ARG A 555 4.95 -4.04 -23.87
C ARG A 555 5.63 -4.58 -22.60
N CYS A 556 5.24 -4.12 -21.40
CA CYS A 556 5.78 -4.52 -20.09
C CYS A 556 7.32 -4.70 -20.05
N ARG A 557 8.08 -3.59 -20.00
CA ARG A 557 9.57 -3.59 -20.05
C ARG A 557 10.21 -4.57 -19.05
N SER A 558 9.59 -4.73 -17.87
CA SER A 558 9.96 -5.64 -16.79
C SER A 558 10.01 -7.13 -17.14
N LEU A 559 9.30 -7.55 -18.21
CA LEU A 559 9.18 -8.96 -18.62
C LEU A 559 9.72 -9.19 -20.05
N SER A 560 9.77 -8.15 -20.88
CA SER A 560 10.10 -8.25 -22.32
C SER A 560 11.53 -7.86 -22.70
N GLY A 561 12.35 -7.39 -21.77
CA GLY A 561 13.75 -7.02 -22.02
C GLY A 561 13.93 -5.55 -22.42
N GLY A 562 15.14 -5.01 -22.19
CA GLY A 562 15.46 -3.59 -22.42
C GLY A 562 15.83 -3.22 -23.85
N SER A 563 15.82 -4.17 -24.79
CA SER A 563 16.71 -4.17 -25.95
C SER A 563 16.00 -4.17 -27.31
N ARG A 564 16.74 -3.72 -28.34
CA ARG A 564 16.34 -3.70 -29.75
C ARG A 564 16.04 -5.11 -30.32
N SER A 565 16.44 -6.16 -29.62
CA SER A 565 16.19 -7.56 -29.97
C SER A 565 14.74 -7.99 -29.79
N GLY A 566 13.98 -7.36 -28.89
CA GLY A 566 12.60 -7.74 -28.56
C GLY A 566 12.47 -9.12 -27.88
N ARG A 567 13.57 -9.65 -27.32
CA ARG A 567 13.65 -11.00 -26.73
C ARG A 567 13.37 -10.95 -25.22
N GLN A 568 12.38 -11.72 -24.78
CA GLN A 568 11.78 -11.65 -23.45
C GLN A 568 12.71 -12.17 -22.35
N ILE A 569 12.47 -11.73 -21.11
CA ILE A 569 13.10 -12.25 -19.88
C ILE A 569 12.21 -13.30 -19.22
N TRP A 570 10.88 -13.13 -19.29
CA TRP A 570 9.90 -14.04 -18.70
C TRP A 570 8.88 -14.47 -19.76
N ARG A 571 8.84 -15.77 -20.06
CA ARG A 571 7.87 -16.40 -20.98
C ARG A 571 6.69 -16.98 -20.18
N LEU A 572 5.50 -16.97 -20.75
CA LEU A 572 4.31 -17.58 -20.13
C LEU A 572 4.23 -19.08 -20.46
N ALA A 573 3.98 -19.92 -19.44
CA ALA A 573 3.83 -21.37 -19.61
C ALA A 573 2.64 -21.92 -18.81
N HIS A 574 2.04 -23.00 -19.31
CA HIS A 574 0.97 -23.71 -18.61
C HIS A 574 1.57 -24.73 -17.61
N GLY A 575 1.03 -24.74 -16.40
CA GLY A 575 1.56 -25.41 -15.22
C GLY A 575 1.44 -24.50 -14.00
N SER A 576 1.09 -25.06 -12.85
CA SER A 576 0.99 -24.29 -11.60
C SER A 576 2.18 -24.61 -10.69
N ALA A 577 2.87 -23.58 -10.19
CA ALA A 577 3.87 -23.73 -9.14
C ALA A 577 3.23 -24.01 -7.75
N PHE A 578 1.90 -24.01 -7.66
CA PHE A 578 1.14 -24.41 -6.48
C PHE A 578 0.90 -25.93 -6.48
N ARG A 579 0.81 -26.53 -5.29
CA ARG A 579 0.29 -27.91 -5.16
C ARG A 579 -1.20 -27.93 -5.53
N PRO A 580 -1.74 -28.97 -6.21
CA PRO A 580 -3.15 -29.02 -6.60
C PRO A 580 -4.12 -28.72 -5.46
N ALA A 581 -3.96 -29.38 -4.31
CA ALA A 581 -4.79 -29.13 -3.12
C ALA A 581 -4.73 -27.68 -2.59
N ALA A 582 -3.68 -26.91 -2.88
CA ALA A 582 -3.62 -25.48 -2.55
C ALA A 582 -4.41 -24.63 -3.57
N VAL A 583 -4.39 -25.00 -4.86
CA VAL A 583 -5.26 -24.39 -5.88
C VAL A 583 -6.73 -24.67 -5.54
N ASP A 584 -7.08 -25.91 -5.20
CA ASP A 584 -8.45 -26.30 -4.86
C ASP A 584 -8.94 -25.62 -3.57
N ALA A 585 -8.09 -25.53 -2.54
CA ALA A 585 -8.42 -24.77 -1.32
C ALA A 585 -8.69 -23.28 -1.61
N LEU A 586 -7.93 -22.66 -2.51
CA LEU A 586 -8.15 -21.27 -2.92
C LEU A 586 -9.39 -21.10 -3.82
N ARG A 587 -9.75 -22.08 -4.66
CA ARG A 587 -11.01 -22.10 -5.43
C ARG A 587 -12.24 -22.24 -4.54
N MET A 588 -12.15 -23.10 -3.53
CA MET A 588 -13.18 -23.35 -2.53
C MET A 588 -13.26 -22.23 -1.48
N PHE A 589 -12.26 -21.35 -1.38
CA PHE A 589 -12.28 -20.23 -0.45
C PHE A 589 -13.54 -19.37 -0.64
N ARG A 590 -14.20 -19.10 0.47
CA ARG A 590 -15.30 -18.14 0.61
C ARG A 590 -14.97 -17.29 1.84
N PRO A 591 -14.89 -15.96 1.72
CA PRO A 591 -14.82 -15.10 2.90
C PRO A 591 -16.16 -15.18 3.62
N ARG A 592 -16.17 -14.91 4.93
CA ARG A 592 -17.39 -15.02 5.76
C ARG A 592 -18.50 -14.11 5.24
N GLU A 593 -18.16 -13.01 4.58
CA GLU A 593 -19.07 -12.06 3.94
C GLU A 593 -20.11 -12.72 3.01
N VAL A 594 -19.87 -13.92 2.47
CA VAL A 594 -20.84 -14.69 1.67
C VAL A 594 -22.01 -15.21 2.51
N GLU A 595 -21.80 -15.50 3.80
CA GLU A 595 -22.81 -16.01 4.73
C GLU A 595 -23.90 -14.96 5.04
N LEU A 596 -23.71 -13.70 4.64
CA LEU A 596 -24.64 -12.58 4.81
C LEU A 596 -25.81 -12.57 3.79
N GLY A 597 -25.98 -13.64 3.01
CA GLY A 597 -27.15 -13.83 2.14
C GLY A 597 -27.11 -13.14 0.78
N TYR A 598 -25.92 -12.77 0.30
CA TYR A 598 -25.75 -12.29 -1.08
C TYR A 598 -25.56 -13.47 -2.05
N PRO A 599 -26.24 -13.50 -3.21
CA PRO A 599 -26.27 -14.70 -4.04
C PRO A 599 -24.94 -14.97 -4.76
N ALA A 600 -24.49 -16.23 -4.75
CA ALA A 600 -23.17 -16.61 -5.26
C ALA A 600 -23.07 -16.55 -6.81
N GLU A 601 -24.19 -16.50 -7.51
CA GLU A 601 -24.29 -16.30 -8.95
C GLU A 601 -23.79 -14.91 -9.44
N TYR A 602 -23.58 -13.95 -8.54
CA TYR A 602 -22.92 -12.68 -8.85
C TYR A 602 -21.38 -12.74 -8.74
N LEU A 603 -20.81 -13.93 -8.51
CA LEU A 603 -19.37 -14.16 -8.62
C LEU A 603 -19.01 -14.73 -9.98
N TYR A 604 -17.88 -14.25 -10.50
CA TYR A 604 -17.28 -14.81 -11.70
C TYR A 604 -16.99 -16.32 -11.54
N PRO A 605 -17.41 -17.18 -12.50
CA PRO A 605 -17.26 -18.64 -12.40
C PRO A 605 -15.80 -19.06 -12.61
N VAL A 606 -15.35 -20.07 -11.85
CA VAL A 606 -13.98 -20.57 -11.86
C VAL A 606 -13.94 -21.99 -12.42
N ASP A 607 -13.09 -22.21 -13.42
CA ASP A 607 -12.94 -23.45 -14.18
C ASP A 607 -11.76 -24.31 -13.68
N GLU A 608 -11.73 -25.59 -14.08
CA GLU A 608 -10.66 -26.54 -13.71
C GLU A 608 -9.25 -26.12 -14.14
N ARG A 609 -9.10 -25.20 -15.09
CA ARG A 609 -7.81 -24.66 -15.56
C ARG A 609 -7.37 -23.36 -14.87
N ASP A 610 -8.25 -22.70 -14.11
CA ASP A 610 -7.91 -21.39 -13.53
C ASP A 610 -6.82 -21.53 -12.45
N GLY A 611 -5.78 -20.69 -12.55
CA GLY A 611 -4.58 -20.76 -11.70
C GLY A 611 -3.53 -21.78 -12.14
N GLN A 612 -3.59 -22.28 -13.38
CA GLN A 612 -2.58 -23.14 -14.00
C GLN A 612 -1.58 -22.37 -14.89
N TRP A 613 -1.34 -21.10 -14.62
CA TRP A 613 -0.33 -20.29 -15.33
C TRP A 613 0.89 -20.01 -14.45
N GLN A 614 2.05 -19.96 -15.08
CA GLN A 614 3.33 -19.60 -14.46
C GLN A 614 4.25 -18.89 -15.46
N TRP A 615 5.15 -18.07 -14.94
CA TRP A 615 6.12 -17.30 -15.71
C TRP A 615 7.48 -17.95 -15.57
N VAL A 616 8.05 -18.43 -16.68
CA VAL A 616 9.32 -19.16 -16.73
C VAL A 616 10.41 -18.25 -17.26
N PHE A 617 11.59 -18.26 -16.62
CA PHE A 617 12.71 -17.43 -17.00
C PHE A 617 13.34 -17.88 -18.32
N ASP A 618 13.54 -16.93 -19.23
CA ASP A 618 14.22 -17.12 -20.51
C ASP A 618 15.73 -17.00 -20.32
N GLN A 619 16.44 -18.13 -20.30
CA GLN A 619 17.91 -18.15 -20.21
C GLN A 619 18.62 -17.53 -21.41
N GLU A 620 17.91 -17.29 -22.52
CA GLU A 620 18.42 -16.59 -23.70
C GLU A 620 17.97 -15.12 -23.78
N GLY A 621 17.23 -14.65 -22.76
CA GLY A 621 16.61 -13.34 -22.69
C GLY A 621 17.59 -12.18 -22.56
N ASP A 622 17.23 -11.02 -23.11
CA ASP A 622 18.13 -9.86 -23.14
C ASP A 622 18.05 -9.03 -21.85
N ILE A 623 18.89 -9.42 -20.88
CA ILE A 623 19.05 -8.77 -19.58
C ILE A 623 19.87 -7.47 -19.63
N THR A 624 20.28 -6.98 -20.81
CA THR A 624 21.01 -5.71 -20.92
C THR A 624 20.09 -4.54 -20.54
N GLY A 625 20.37 -3.95 -19.37
CA GLY A 625 19.50 -2.98 -18.68
C GLY A 625 19.24 -3.31 -17.21
N ALA A 626 19.45 -4.56 -16.77
CA ALA A 626 19.34 -4.97 -15.36
C ALA A 626 20.57 -4.61 -14.48
N GLY A 627 21.43 -3.70 -14.96
CA GLY A 627 22.68 -3.29 -14.32
C GLY A 627 23.85 -4.28 -14.48
N HIS A 628 23.59 -5.57 -14.28
CA HIS A 628 24.58 -6.65 -14.40
C HIS A 628 23.96 -7.90 -15.03
N GLU A 629 24.79 -8.86 -15.46
CA GLU A 629 24.33 -10.20 -15.86
C GLU A 629 23.81 -10.94 -14.61
N ARG A 630 22.48 -10.96 -14.44
CA ARG A 630 21.79 -11.54 -13.27
C ARG A 630 20.86 -12.66 -13.71
N VAL A 631 20.92 -13.79 -13.01
CA VAL A 631 20.03 -14.96 -13.14
C VAL A 631 19.15 -15.01 -11.89
N PRO A 632 17.83 -15.25 -11.99
CA PRO A 632 16.96 -15.24 -10.81
C PRO A 632 17.16 -16.50 -9.98
N GLN A 633 16.99 -16.40 -8.66
CA GLN A 633 17.06 -17.58 -7.77
C GLN A 633 15.97 -18.62 -8.10
N ALA A 634 14.80 -18.15 -8.53
CA ALA A 634 13.71 -18.97 -9.00
C ALA A 634 13.59 -18.81 -10.52
N LEU A 635 13.80 -19.89 -11.27
CA LEU A 635 13.58 -19.92 -12.73
C LEU A 635 12.09 -19.91 -13.11
N VAL A 636 11.18 -19.91 -12.12
CA VAL A 636 9.73 -19.86 -12.30
C VAL A 636 9.13 -18.94 -11.23
N LEU A 637 8.33 -17.96 -11.67
CA LEU A 637 7.46 -17.18 -10.81
C LEU A 637 6.00 -17.66 -10.98
N PRO A 638 5.25 -17.94 -9.90
CA PRO A 638 3.83 -18.23 -10.02
C PRO A 638 3.07 -17.02 -10.60
N GLU A 639 2.06 -17.29 -11.43
CA GLU A 639 0.96 -16.34 -11.57
C GLU A 639 0.12 -16.37 -10.29
N GLU A 640 -0.23 -15.22 -9.71
CA GLU A 640 -1.21 -15.18 -8.62
C GLU A 640 -2.63 -15.30 -9.22
N PRO A 641 -3.38 -16.36 -8.85
CA PRO A 641 -4.61 -16.72 -9.53
C PRO A 641 -5.80 -15.85 -9.12
N MET A 642 -6.59 -15.42 -10.10
CA MET A 642 -7.86 -14.70 -9.89
C MET A 642 -8.93 -15.67 -9.40
N ILE A 643 -8.82 -16.04 -8.12
CA ILE A 643 -9.76 -16.90 -7.39
C ILE A 643 -10.15 -16.30 -6.03
N GLY A 644 -9.63 -15.11 -5.69
CA GLY A 644 -10.16 -14.25 -4.63
C GLY A 644 -11.62 -13.85 -4.87
N TYR A 645 -12.39 -13.67 -3.80
CA TYR A 645 -13.80 -13.30 -3.85
C TYR A 645 -14.01 -11.87 -4.37
N TRP A 646 -13.28 -10.90 -3.82
CA TRP A 646 -13.38 -9.49 -4.22
C TRP A 646 -12.89 -9.29 -5.65
N GLU A 647 -11.86 -10.01 -6.09
CA GLU A 647 -11.41 -10.02 -7.48
C GLU A 647 -12.49 -10.57 -8.44
N LYS A 648 -13.08 -11.73 -8.13
CA LYS A 648 -14.17 -12.33 -8.92
C LYS A 648 -15.42 -11.46 -8.95
N TYR A 649 -15.72 -10.76 -7.86
CA TYR A 649 -16.84 -9.82 -7.79
C TYR A 649 -16.57 -8.58 -8.67
N LEU A 650 -15.37 -8.00 -8.60
CA LEU A 650 -14.95 -6.88 -9.45
C LEU A 650 -15.00 -7.24 -10.94
N LEU A 651 -14.56 -8.45 -11.30
CA LEU A 651 -14.63 -8.93 -12.69
C LEU A 651 -16.08 -9.14 -13.14
N ALA A 652 -16.95 -9.72 -12.30
CA ALA A 652 -18.37 -9.92 -12.61
C ALA A 652 -19.14 -8.60 -12.87
N LEU A 653 -18.75 -7.49 -12.22
CA LEU A 653 -19.30 -6.16 -12.51
C LEU A 653 -18.95 -5.62 -13.91
N THR A 654 -18.00 -6.25 -14.63
CA THR A 654 -17.46 -5.82 -15.94
C THR A 654 -17.37 -6.90 -17.00
N SER A 655 -17.89 -8.10 -16.73
CA SER A 655 -17.71 -9.28 -17.58
C SER A 655 -18.63 -9.25 -18.80
N GLY A 656 -18.03 -9.16 -19.99
CA GLY A 656 -18.68 -9.49 -21.26
C GLY A 656 -18.87 -10.99 -21.46
N TYR A 657 -19.13 -11.42 -22.70
CA TYR A 657 -19.24 -12.82 -23.08
C TYR A 657 -18.63 -13.01 -24.49
N PRO A 658 -17.35 -13.39 -24.62
CA PRO A 658 -16.39 -13.77 -23.56
C PRO A 658 -15.69 -12.55 -22.94
N ASP A 659 -15.71 -12.45 -21.62
CA ASP A 659 -14.98 -11.42 -20.87
C ASP A 659 -13.45 -11.42 -21.10
N VAL A 660 -12.78 -10.35 -20.65
CA VAL A 660 -11.32 -10.15 -20.79
C VAL A 660 -10.46 -11.25 -20.15
N TRP A 661 -10.94 -11.93 -19.10
CA TRP A 661 -10.22 -13.06 -18.49
C TRP A 661 -10.33 -14.31 -19.38
N ARG A 662 -11.55 -14.73 -19.77
CA ARG A 662 -11.72 -15.85 -20.73
C ARG A 662 -11.12 -15.55 -22.10
N TYR A 663 -10.98 -14.29 -22.49
CA TYR A 663 -10.23 -13.90 -23.68
C TYR A 663 -8.74 -14.23 -23.53
N ALA A 664 -8.13 -13.87 -22.40
CA ALA A 664 -6.71 -14.12 -22.11
C ALA A 664 -6.36 -15.59 -21.84
N GLU A 665 -7.30 -16.39 -21.33
CA GLU A 665 -7.18 -17.86 -21.27
C GLU A 665 -7.12 -18.50 -22.68
N LYS A 666 -7.79 -17.90 -23.67
CA LYS A 666 -7.86 -18.41 -25.06
C LYS A 666 -6.76 -17.86 -25.97
N HIS A 667 -6.21 -16.69 -25.64
CA HIS A 667 -5.16 -16.02 -26.40
C HIS A 667 -3.98 -15.68 -25.47
N PRO A 668 -3.31 -16.69 -24.88
CA PRO A 668 -2.23 -16.46 -23.93
C PRO A 668 -1.04 -15.75 -24.61
N PRO A 669 -0.57 -14.62 -24.06
CA PRO A 669 0.51 -13.85 -24.64
C PRO A 669 1.83 -14.63 -24.53
N PHE A 670 2.54 -14.73 -25.65
CA PHE A 670 3.89 -15.30 -25.72
C PHE A 670 4.03 -16.79 -25.34
N ALA A 671 2.91 -17.52 -25.23
CA ALA A 671 2.94 -18.96 -25.06
C ALA A 671 3.48 -19.65 -26.32
N TYR A 672 4.35 -20.65 -26.12
CA TYR A 672 4.67 -21.66 -27.13
C TYR A 672 3.82 -22.92 -26.85
N ASN A 673 3.43 -23.63 -27.91
CA ASN A 673 2.77 -24.94 -27.84
C ASN A 673 3.77 -26.05 -27.47
#